data_AF-A0A7C6BXY4-F1
#
_entry.id   AF-A0A7C6BXY4-F1
#
_cell.length_a   1.000
_cell.length_b   1.000
_cell.length_c   1.000
_cell.angle_alpha   90.00
_cell.angle_beta   90.00
_cell.angle_gamma   90.00
#
_symmetry.space_group_name_H-M   'P 1'
#
loop_
_entity.id
_entity.type
_entity.pdbx_description
1 polymer ?
#
loop_
_entity_poly.entity_id
_entity_poly.type
_entity_poly.pdbx_seq_one_letter_code
_entity_poly.pdbx_strand_id
1 'polypeptide(L)'
;MKIKLHLITLLLLISSFTFAGVEHLLPKPQQITVNAGSFNLAQPITVIVPAGDDFNFVADEISSFVTANGGNVATSSVSIVVNLTTNIAGAEFQDEAYSLEVTADKITILATTLRGAYWAVQTLWQLAEGNNNQVNACKITDWPAFRLRGYMHDVGRSYMAFEELKKHIQLLSRYKINTFHWHLTENQGWRLESKVYPKLNYDASYSRHPGRYYTIEQAKELVKFAREHGVQVIPEIDMPGHSEAFRKAMGHSMLTEEGLAEMKAIMTEACETFSDVEWIHIGSDEVRDPDKVGATISVEYFIQQMTSHIRSKGKKIVVWRPGFGYTESDVDMVHMWSSRGSTLGSLPAIDSRMHYINHFDQYADVISLYNSTIAYQTKGSHQYPGLIVGIWNDRVVPTDRDIVIQNAFYQSMLAAAERTWLGGGKGYFYEIGTKLDPNDIDFADWERRFLYHKANHLKDEPIAYVKQTNVLWRITDQFPNNGNVNTIFPPETQETAHSYTHNGKTYNTSSAMGAGIYLRHVWGPGTVPTFFSNPQANQTAYAYTYVHSSSKQTVGLQLEFQNYGRSEMDLAAPQGQWDYYNSKIWINDEAINPPVWQNTHTGKSNEITLKNENFTARPPISVTLNEGWNKVLIKLPNNGFTRNEVRLMKWMFTCVFVTPDGKDAVEGLIYSPDKNLNPMIEVLTSAIDNANAIKNSVMVGAEPGKYSTTAVAKLQKNIDAALVVKNNPNLTNEEYKAAAELLTKQIEDFKKSINMPKVSTESKQYWYSLSAPNRDASRVVAYQGDNVNLIGQPFAANTDKFLWKVTANSDGTFNLISKVKDSHISPNSAFNTALKAQDGIPTAGGWIFKPIYTNQYFAVASGDVQLNQTTSGLGYNIYNWGGGSNMTDAGCQYLFRLESLVGADALDSLQMALDASYGFKSSTIVGKNPGEYSEEAAETLNKALETASDVLNNPESTQSELRTTKVALLEALEQYKAGLNYPLASTADKTIWYSLTAVRENRSVAFQGDGNVLKGEPYVADDDKFLWKLVALDNGSFSLVNKTSDTYVSTATPRLTAVSGTQTEGGWKFTPIFKNNYFIITSGTSQFNQGNSGTAYVIHNWGNGTNMTDDGCQYYIIPRLEVGTSVNSQTAENEKIWIEDGKIKTTGDIRQLRVYNISGQQLNAKGRLPQGVIIVKTPYQSLKFVIK
;
A
#
# COMPACT_ATOMS: atom_id res chain seq x y z
N MET A 1 -8.28 51.60 33.59
CA MET A 1 -7.87 50.20 33.35
C MET A 1 -8.03 49.79 31.86
N LYS A 2 -7.74 50.68 30.90
CA LYS A 2 -7.88 50.43 29.45
C LYS A 2 -6.57 50.62 28.64
N ILE A 3 -5.44 50.83 29.32
CA ILE A 3 -4.12 51.05 28.67
C ILE A 3 -3.19 49.83 28.81
N LYS A 4 -3.49 48.88 29.71
CA LYS A 4 -2.67 47.65 29.89
C LYS A 4 -3.02 46.50 28.95
N LEU A 5 -4.14 46.56 28.21
CA LEU A 5 -4.54 45.48 27.30
C LEU A 5 -3.98 45.66 25.87
N HIS A 6 -3.49 46.84 25.49
CA HIS A 6 -2.88 47.04 24.16
C HIS A 6 -1.37 46.77 24.14
N LEU A 7 -0.71 46.71 25.30
CA LEU A 7 0.72 46.39 25.37
C LEU A 7 1.02 44.87 25.35
N ILE A 8 0.02 44.03 25.66
CA ILE A 8 0.16 42.56 25.59
C ILE A 8 -0.19 42.03 24.19
N THR A 9 -1.03 42.73 23.43
CA THR A 9 -1.34 42.37 22.03
C THR A 9 -0.31 42.90 21.03
N LEU A 10 0.49 43.92 21.38
CA LEU A 10 1.56 44.43 20.52
C LEU A 10 2.88 43.64 20.62
N LEU A 11 3.01 42.73 21.60
CA LEU A 11 4.14 41.80 21.74
C LEU A 11 3.94 40.47 21.00
N LEU A 12 2.80 40.26 20.34
CA LEU A 12 2.48 39.08 19.53
C LEU A 12 2.53 39.36 18.01
N LEU A 13 2.99 40.55 17.61
CA LEU A 13 3.18 40.96 16.21
C LEU A 13 4.67 41.15 15.85
N ILE A 14 5.55 40.40 16.52
CA ILE A 14 6.88 40.13 16.00
C ILE A 14 6.73 38.82 15.24
N SER A 15 6.80 38.88 13.91
CA SER A 15 7.14 37.73 13.09
C SER A 15 8.33 37.07 13.76
N SER A 16 8.08 35.93 14.41
CA SER A 16 9.09 35.24 15.19
C SER A 16 10.09 34.70 14.17
N PHE A 17 11.14 35.47 13.88
CA PHE A 17 12.35 34.92 13.28
C PHE A 17 12.82 33.84 14.24
N THR A 18 12.54 32.59 13.89
CA THR A 18 13.10 31.43 14.59
C THR A 18 14.60 31.46 14.32
N PHE A 19 15.39 31.62 15.36
CA PHE A 19 16.86 31.58 15.28
C PHE A 19 17.33 30.15 14.98
N ALA A 20 18.40 29.96 14.18
CA ALA A 20 18.98 28.63 14.00
C ALA A 20 19.44 28.01 15.33
N GLY A 21 19.40 26.69 15.35
CA GLY A 21 19.88 25.85 16.43
C GLY A 21 20.15 24.45 15.89
N VAL A 22 20.69 23.56 16.73
CA VAL A 22 21.00 22.18 16.32
C VAL A 22 19.74 21.43 15.83
N GLU A 23 18.57 21.84 16.30
CA GLU A 23 17.27 21.32 15.91
C GLU A 23 16.89 21.71 14.47
N HIS A 24 17.57 22.65 13.83
CA HIS A 24 17.31 23.05 12.43
C HIS A 24 18.24 22.38 11.41
N LEU A 25 19.24 21.61 11.87
CA LEU A 25 20.22 20.97 10.99
C LEU A 25 19.57 19.96 10.03
N LEU A 26 19.92 20.06 8.76
CA LEU A 26 19.50 19.13 7.70
C LEU A 26 20.70 18.86 6.76
N PRO A 27 21.19 17.62 6.61
CA PRO A 27 20.74 16.45 7.34
C PRO A 27 21.03 16.53 8.85
N LYS A 28 20.27 15.81 9.67
CA LYS A 28 20.60 15.66 11.09
C LYS A 28 21.98 14.99 11.24
N PRO A 29 22.84 15.49 12.12
CA PRO A 29 24.09 14.81 12.45
C PRO A 29 23.87 13.47 13.17
N GLN A 30 24.84 12.57 13.02
CA GLN A 30 24.86 11.26 13.69
C GLN A 30 24.94 11.38 15.22
N GLN A 31 25.75 12.31 15.74
CA GLN A 31 25.90 12.56 17.17
C GLN A 31 26.00 14.06 17.46
N ILE A 32 25.22 14.53 18.45
CA ILE A 32 25.15 15.93 18.86
C ILE A 32 25.10 16.02 20.37
N THR A 33 25.84 16.97 20.94
CA THR A 33 25.69 17.42 22.34
C THR A 33 25.60 18.94 22.34
N VAL A 34 24.52 19.48 22.90
CA VAL A 34 24.34 20.93 23.06
C VAL A 34 24.98 21.38 24.36
N ASN A 35 25.78 22.44 24.30
CA ASN A 35 26.46 23.02 25.45
C ASN A 35 25.92 24.43 25.73
N ALA A 36 26.21 24.96 26.92
CA ALA A 36 25.85 26.33 27.27
C ALA A 36 26.81 27.34 26.60
N GLY A 37 26.26 28.48 26.16
CA GLY A 37 27.01 29.58 25.54
C GLY A 37 26.88 29.63 24.02
N SER A 38 27.51 30.62 23.40
CA SER A 38 27.54 30.82 21.95
C SER A 38 28.86 31.45 21.50
N PHE A 39 29.25 31.17 20.26
CA PHE A 39 30.33 31.82 19.55
C PHE A 39 29.77 33.03 18.78
N ASN A 40 30.36 34.20 18.98
CA ASN A 40 29.97 35.41 18.24
C ASN A 40 30.80 35.54 16.95
N LEU A 41 30.14 35.57 15.79
CA LEU A 41 30.77 35.72 14.48
C LEU A 41 31.08 37.19 14.14
N ALA A 42 30.34 38.15 14.69
CA ALA A 42 30.46 39.58 14.37
C ALA A 42 31.63 40.26 15.09
N GLN A 43 32.85 39.73 14.88
CA GLN A 43 34.11 40.23 15.43
C GLN A 43 35.30 39.79 14.56
N PRO A 44 36.51 40.32 14.80
CA PRO A 44 37.73 39.79 14.18
C PRO A 44 37.98 38.33 14.60
N ILE A 45 38.20 37.44 13.63
CA ILE A 45 38.41 36.00 13.87
C ILE A 45 39.65 35.52 13.14
N THR A 46 40.52 34.79 13.85
CA THR A 46 41.66 34.11 13.23
C THR A 46 41.24 32.77 12.62
N VAL A 47 41.50 32.57 11.33
CA VAL A 47 41.27 31.30 10.63
C VAL A 47 42.59 30.55 10.48
N ILE A 48 42.64 29.31 10.96
CA ILE A 48 43.81 28.44 10.91
C ILE A 48 43.43 27.17 10.18
N VAL A 49 44.06 26.92 9.03
CA VAL A 49 43.88 25.70 8.23
C VAL A 49 45.24 25.00 8.02
N PRO A 50 45.25 23.70 7.70
CA PRO A 50 46.48 22.99 7.32
C PRO A 50 47.13 23.64 6.08
N ALA A 51 48.46 23.54 5.98
CA ALA A 51 49.19 24.04 4.82
C ALA A 51 48.97 23.15 3.58
N GLY A 52 48.79 23.77 2.41
CA GLY A 52 48.66 23.09 1.11
C GLY A 52 47.60 23.75 0.21
N ASP A 53 47.83 23.74 -1.10
CA ASP A 53 46.96 24.45 -2.07
C ASP A 53 45.52 23.94 -2.06
N ASP A 54 45.32 22.65 -1.74
CA ASP A 54 43.98 22.05 -1.64
C ASP A 54 43.14 22.64 -0.48
N PHE A 55 43.76 23.21 0.55
CA PHE A 55 43.02 23.82 1.68
C PHE A 55 42.57 25.26 1.43
N ASN A 56 43.03 25.90 0.35
CA ASN A 56 42.69 27.29 0.05
C ASN A 56 41.18 27.48 -0.05
N PHE A 57 40.45 26.56 -0.70
CA PHE A 57 38.99 26.72 -0.82
C PHE A 57 38.25 26.54 0.51
N VAL A 58 38.73 25.68 1.43
CA VAL A 58 38.13 25.56 2.76
C VAL A 58 38.39 26.82 3.58
N ALA A 59 39.59 27.40 3.45
CA ALA A 59 39.89 28.70 4.05
C ALA A 59 39.02 29.82 3.47
N ASP A 60 38.81 29.84 2.16
CA ASP A 60 37.95 30.81 1.47
C ASP A 60 36.47 30.65 1.88
N GLU A 61 35.98 29.41 2.02
CA GLU A 61 34.63 29.12 2.49
C GLU A 61 34.44 29.55 3.96
N ILE A 62 35.42 29.31 4.83
CA ILE A 62 35.39 29.81 6.23
C ILE A 62 35.45 31.34 6.26
N SER A 63 36.27 31.95 5.39
CA SER A 63 36.38 33.40 5.30
C SER A 63 35.06 34.03 4.82
N SER A 64 34.40 33.38 3.87
CA SER A 64 33.07 33.76 3.39
C SER A 64 32.01 33.59 4.47
N PHE A 65 32.06 32.50 5.24
CA PHE A 65 31.22 32.27 6.41
C PHE A 65 31.36 33.38 7.45
N VAL A 66 32.58 33.74 7.84
CA VAL A 66 32.86 34.82 8.79
C VAL A 66 32.31 36.15 8.27
N THR A 67 32.62 36.49 7.01
CA THR A 67 32.24 37.78 6.42
C THR A 67 30.72 37.92 6.24
N ALA A 68 30.05 36.85 5.79
CA ALA A 68 28.59 36.85 5.62
C ALA A 68 27.83 37.00 6.93
N ASN A 69 28.45 36.66 8.06
CA ASN A 69 27.90 36.83 9.41
C ASN A 69 28.48 38.05 10.14
N GLY A 70 28.93 39.06 9.39
CA GLY A 70 29.32 40.37 9.93
C GLY A 70 30.68 40.42 10.64
N GLY A 71 31.48 39.35 10.56
CA GLY A 71 32.85 39.31 11.05
C GLY A 71 33.88 39.70 9.99
N ASN A 72 35.17 39.65 10.36
CA ASN A 72 36.27 39.77 9.43
C ASN A 72 37.43 38.85 9.82
N VAL A 73 38.14 38.32 8.82
CA VAL A 73 39.30 37.46 9.06
C VAL A 73 40.51 38.33 9.40
N ALA A 74 41.02 38.22 10.64
CA ALA A 74 42.18 38.94 11.14
C ALA A 74 42.76 38.27 12.40
N THR A 75 43.99 38.63 12.77
CA THR A 75 44.58 38.16 14.03
C THR A 75 43.74 38.61 15.23
N SER A 76 43.33 37.66 16.08
CA SER A 76 42.39 37.83 17.19
C SER A 76 42.63 36.75 18.25
N SER A 77 42.07 36.94 19.46
CA SER A 77 42.02 35.90 20.50
C SER A 77 40.98 34.82 20.21
N VAL A 78 40.04 35.09 19.31
CA VAL A 78 38.97 34.17 18.89
C VAL A 78 39.38 33.50 17.58
N SER A 79 39.15 32.19 17.46
CA SER A 79 39.64 31.42 16.30
C SER A 79 38.72 30.33 15.77
N ILE A 80 38.84 30.06 14.47
CA ILE A 80 38.32 28.86 13.80
C ILE A 80 39.53 28.05 13.33
N VAL A 81 39.64 26.80 13.80
CA VAL A 81 40.79 25.94 13.54
C VAL A 81 40.36 24.65 12.86
N VAL A 82 40.95 24.34 11.70
CA VAL A 82 40.78 23.08 10.98
C VAL A 82 42.01 22.21 11.16
N ASN A 83 41.80 20.95 11.56
CA ASN A 83 42.85 19.94 11.67
C ASN A 83 42.45 18.68 10.91
N LEU A 84 43.43 18.03 10.27
CA LEU A 84 43.26 16.69 9.73
C LEU A 84 43.66 15.62 10.74
N THR A 85 42.93 14.51 10.71
CA THR A 85 43.22 13.27 11.45
C THR A 85 43.04 12.08 10.52
N THR A 86 43.60 10.92 10.86
CA THR A 86 43.34 9.68 10.11
C THR A 86 42.01 9.03 10.47
N ASN A 87 41.44 9.38 11.63
CA ASN A 87 40.23 8.76 12.15
C ASN A 87 39.44 9.71 13.06
N ILE A 88 38.12 9.66 12.93
CA ILE A 88 37.15 10.27 13.85
C ILE A 88 36.51 9.15 14.67
N ALA A 89 36.69 9.22 15.99
CA ALA A 89 36.14 8.21 16.90
C ALA A 89 34.61 8.16 16.83
N GLY A 90 34.05 6.96 16.74
CA GLY A 90 32.60 6.73 16.66
C GLY A 90 32.03 6.77 15.24
N ALA A 91 32.77 7.26 14.24
CA ALA A 91 32.31 7.28 12.86
C ALA A 91 32.51 5.92 12.16
N GLU A 92 31.46 5.41 11.51
CA GLU A 92 31.53 4.14 10.76
C GLU A 92 32.22 4.32 9.39
N PHE A 93 31.95 5.46 8.72
CA PHE A 93 32.53 5.79 7.41
C PHE A 93 33.46 6.98 7.53
N GLN A 94 34.75 6.74 7.31
CA GLN A 94 35.78 7.74 7.58
C GLN A 94 35.98 8.73 6.44
N ASP A 95 35.69 8.41 5.17
CA ASP A 95 36.06 9.24 4.01
C ASP A 95 35.50 10.68 4.04
N GLU A 96 34.40 10.91 4.76
CA GLU A 96 33.70 12.19 4.87
C GLU A 96 33.41 12.60 6.32
N ALA A 97 34.04 11.93 7.28
CA ALA A 97 33.79 12.13 8.71
C ALA A 97 34.43 13.42 9.25
N TYR A 98 33.73 14.05 10.19
CA TYR A 98 34.25 15.19 10.93
C TYR A 98 33.75 15.24 12.37
N SER A 99 34.46 15.99 13.21
CA SER A 99 34.00 16.47 14.49
C SER A 99 34.09 17.99 14.54
N LEU A 100 33.03 18.62 15.02
CA LEU A 100 32.90 20.06 15.18
C LEU A 100 32.65 20.38 16.64
N GLU A 101 33.49 21.22 17.24
CA GLU A 101 33.33 21.71 18.60
C GLU A 101 33.26 23.23 18.59
N VAL A 102 32.14 23.77 19.05
CA VAL A 102 31.87 25.21 19.17
C VAL A 102 31.86 25.57 20.65
N THR A 103 32.73 26.52 21.02
CA THR A 103 32.82 27.15 22.34
C THR A 103 32.66 28.66 22.20
N ALA A 104 32.75 29.44 23.29
CA ALA A 104 32.55 30.89 23.22
C ALA A 104 33.66 31.63 22.45
N ASP A 105 34.88 31.11 22.45
CA ASP A 105 36.09 31.74 21.92
C ASP A 105 36.78 30.91 20.82
N LYS A 106 36.34 29.66 20.59
CA LYS A 106 36.95 28.77 19.60
C LYS A 106 35.94 27.86 18.90
N ILE A 107 36.10 27.73 17.59
CA ILE A 107 35.51 26.65 16.79
C ILE A 107 36.64 25.73 16.34
N THR A 108 36.53 24.43 16.65
CA THR A 108 37.50 23.42 16.22
C THR A 108 36.81 22.44 15.27
N ILE A 109 37.35 22.31 14.06
CA ILE A 109 36.98 21.31 13.07
C ILE A 109 38.11 20.28 13.02
N LEU A 110 37.78 19.02 13.28
CA LEU A 110 38.65 17.88 13.05
C LEU A 110 38.03 17.03 11.94
N ALA A 111 38.76 16.75 10.86
CA ALA A 111 38.22 15.98 9.73
C ALA A 111 39.23 14.95 9.22
N THR A 112 38.74 13.89 8.58
CA THR A 112 39.59 12.87 7.95
C THR A 112 40.09 13.26 6.57
N THR A 113 39.29 14.06 5.86
CA THR A 113 39.55 14.52 4.51
C THR A 113 39.13 15.97 4.37
N LEU A 114 39.57 16.58 3.28
CA LEU A 114 39.15 17.91 2.88
C LEU A 114 37.63 18.03 2.68
N ARG A 115 37.00 16.97 2.16
CA ARG A 115 35.54 16.89 2.01
C ARG A 115 34.83 16.85 3.38
N GLY A 116 35.37 16.10 4.35
CA GLY A 116 34.88 16.12 5.73
C GLY A 116 35.00 17.50 6.38
N ALA A 117 36.12 18.21 6.14
CA ALA A 117 36.29 19.58 6.63
C ALA A 117 35.27 20.53 6.00
N TYR A 118 35.05 20.43 4.68
CA TYR A 118 34.02 21.20 3.98
C TYR A 118 32.62 20.95 4.56
N TRP A 119 32.25 19.69 4.82
CA TRP A 119 30.96 19.35 5.46
C TRP A 119 30.79 19.94 6.85
N ALA A 120 31.86 20.02 7.65
CA ALA A 120 31.82 20.70 8.93
C ALA A 120 31.49 22.19 8.79
N VAL A 121 32.05 22.85 7.77
CA VAL A 121 31.74 24.25 7.45
C VAL A 121 30.29 24.40 6.97
N GLN A 122 29.77 23.46 6.18
CA GLN A 122 28.35 23.47 5.79
C GLN A 122 27.42 23.38 7.00
N THR A 123 27.77 22.58 8.01
CA THR A 123 27.05 22.55 9.30
C THR A 123 27.16 23.86 10.06
N LEU A 124 28.32 24.54 10.07
CA LEU A 124 28.47 25.86 10.68
C LEU A 124 27.57 26.92 10.05
N TRP A 125 27.49 26.93 8.71
CA TRP A 125 26.58 27.83 8.00
C TRP A 125 25.13 27.64 8.44
N GLN A 126 24.66 26.39 8.58
CA GLN A 126 23.30 26.12 9.07
C GLN A 126 23.10 26.52 10.54
N LEU A 127 24.12 26.33 11.41
CA LEU A 127 24.02 26.73 12.81
C LEU A 127 24.00 28.25 13.02
N ALA A 128 24.55 29.02 12.08
CA ALA A 128 24.55 30.48 12.13
C ALA A 128 23.31 31.12 11.50
N GLU A 129 22.59 30.37 10.66
CA GLU A 129 21.51 30.89 9.83
C GLU A 129 20.40 31.56 10.65
N GLY A 130 20.04 32.80 10.33
CA GLY A 130 19.00 33.51 11.07
C GLY A 130 19.30 33.75 12.56
N ASN A 131 20.48 33.40 13.11
CA ASN A 131 20.83 33.46 14.53
C ASN A 131 21.62 34.74 14.93
N ASN A 132 21.35 35.88 14.28
CA ASN A 132 21.98 37.18 14.58
C ASN A 132 23.51 37.11 14.77
N ASN A 133 24.21 36.43 13.86
CA ASN A 133 25.67 36.24 13.87
C ASN A 133 26.20 35.40 15.05
N GLN A 134 25.38 34.56 15.67
CA GLN A 134 25.79 33.65 16.73
C GLN A 134 25.70 32.18 16.32
N VAL A 135 26.57 31.36 16.89
CA VAL A 135 26.54 29.89 16.77
C VAL A 135 26.48 29.30 18.18
N ASN A 136 25.43 28.55 18.50
CA ASN A 136 25.30 27.94 19.82
C ASN A 136 26.44 26.95 20.09
N ALA A 137 26.94 26.93 21.33
CA ALA A 137 27.98 26.01 21.73
C ALA A 137 27.48 24.56 21.62
N CYS A 138 28.23 23.72 20.92
CA CYS A 138 27.86 22.32 20.71
C CYS A 138 29.09 21.48 20.38
N LYS A 139 28.95 20.17 20.54
CA LYS A 139 29.86 19.17 19.98
C LYS A 139 29.10 18.26 19.04
N ILE A 140 29.61 18.12 17.83
CA ILE A 140 29.04 17.27 16.77
C ILE A 140 30.13 16.29 16.32
N THR A 141 29.74 15.03 16.16
CA THR A 141 30.55 14.01 15.49
C THR A 141 29.66 13.39 14.41
N ASP A 142 30.09 13.46 13.16
CA ASP A 142 29.18 13.27 12.04
C ASP A 142 29.87 12.62 10.83
N TRP A 143 29.10 11.79 10.12
CA TRP A 143 29.52 11.02 8.95
C TRP A 143 28.29 10.55 8.17
N PRO A 144 28.40 10.30 6.86
CA PRO A 144 27.28 9.82 6.06
C PRO A 144 27.04 8.32 6.27
N ALA A 145 25.78 7.88 6.24
CA ALA A 145 25.42 6.47 6.16
C ALA A 145 25.65 5.87 4.77
N PHE A 146 25.55 6.68 3.70
CA PHE A 146 25.79 6.29 2.31
C PHE A 146 26.82 7.21 1.65
N ARG A 147 27.79 6.61 0.95
CA ARG A 147 28.92 7.32 0.34
C ARG A 147 28.50 8.14 -0.88
N LEU A 148 27.42 7.76 -1.56
CA LEU A 148 26.94 8.41 -2.78
C LEU A 148 25.56 9.03 -2.55
N ARG A 149 25.48 10.35 -2.76
CA ARG A 149 24.30 11.17 -2.50
C ARG A 149 24.17 12.14 -3.64
N GLY A 150 23.39 11.78 -4.65
CA GLY A 150 23.42 12.52 -5.90
C GLY A 150 22.09 12.85 -6.54
N TYR A 151 22.19 13.69 -7.56
CA TYR A 151 21.12 14.00 -8.49
C TYR A 151 21.66 13.98 -9.92
N MET A 152 20.75 13.79 -10.86
CA MET A 152 21.04 13.80 -12.28
C MET A 152 20.19 14.86 -12.99
N HIS A 153 20.82 15.64 -13.88
CA HIS A 153 20.10 16.45 -14.86
C HIS A 153 20.33 15.92 -16.26
N ASP A 154 19.23 15.64 -16.96
CA ASP A 154 19.18 15.36 -18.39
C ASP A 154 19.25 16.65 -19.20
N VAL A 155 20.46 17.04 -19.56
CA VAL A 155 20.69 18.23 -20.41
C VAL A 155 20.71 17.88 -21.89
N GLY A 156 20.84 16.59 -22.23
CA GLY A 156 20.75 16.05 -23.59
C GLY A 156 19.44 16.42 -24.26
N ARG A 157 18.31 16.09 -23.61
CA ARG A 157 16.95 16.47 -24.07
C ARG A 157 16.78 17.99 -24.04
N SER A 158 16.96 18.62 -22.88
CA SER A 158 16.72 20.05 -22.67
C SER A 158 17.92 20.72 -22.01
N TYR A 159 18.56 21.64 -22.74
CA TYR A 159 19.70 22.40 -22.24
C TYR A 159 19.29 23.23 -21.02
N MET A 160 20.12 23.20 -19.97
CA MET A 160 20.01 24.06 -18.79
C MET A 160 21.16 25.05 -18.80
N ALA A 161 20.92 26.30 -18.38
CA ALA A 161 21.98 27.30 -18.32
C ALA A 161 23.14 26.85 -17.42
N PHE A 162 24.37 27.15 -17.85
CA PHE A 162 25.59 26.78 -17.11
C PHE A 162 25.59 27.28 -15.65
N GLU A 163 25.16 28.52 -15.43
CA GLU A 163 25.07 29.10 -14.09
C GLU A 163 23.99 28.43 -13.23
N GLU A 164 22.91 27.91 -13.81
CA GLU A 164 21.90 27.15 -13.07
C GLU A 164 22.48 25.81 -12.57
N LEU A 165 23.32 25.14 -13.36
CA LEU A 165 24.04 23.94 -12.90
C LEU A 165 24.96 24.24 -11.72
N LYS A 166 25.75 25.33 -11.78
CA LYS A 166 26.62 25.77 -10.68
C LYS A 166 25.81 26.14 -9.44
N LYS A 167 24.70 26.86 -9.61
CA LYS A 167 23.80 27.22 -8.50
C LYS A 167 23.26 25.98 -7.79
N HIS A 168 22.79 24.97 -8.52
CA HIS A 168 22.30 23.73 -7.92
C HIS A 168 23.40 22.99 -7.14
N ILE A 169 24.62 22.91 -7.68
CA ILE A 169 25.78 22.30 -6.99
C ILE A 169 26.05 23.04 -5.68
N GLN A 170 26.12 24.38 -5.72
CA GLN A 170 26.40 25.20 -4.56
C GLN A 170 25.33 25.03 -3.48
N LEU A 171 24.05 25.20 -3.83
CA LEU A 171 22.93 25.12 -2.88
C LEU A 171 22.80 23.73 -2.27
N LEU A 172 22.93 22.67 -3.07
CA LEU A 172 22.79 21.30 -2.58
C LEU A 172 23.99 20.83 -1.75
N SER A 173 25.19 21.40 -1.97
CA SER A 173 26.36 21.12 -1.14
C SER A 173 26.15 21.53 0.32
N ARG A 174 25.32 22.55 0.61
CA ARG A 174 24.91 22.92 1.98
C ARG A 174 24.28 21.75 2.74
N TYR A 175 23.60 20.87 2.01
CA TYR A 175 22.92 19.68 2.53
C TYR A 175 23.72 18.40 2.30
N LYS A 176 25.03 18.54 2.01
CA LYS A 176 25.99 17.44 1.89
C LYS A 176 25.71 16.46 0.74
N ILE A 177 24.95 16.90 -0.27
CA ILE A 177 24.86 16.22 -1.57
C ILE A 177 26.25 16.29 -2.22
N ASN A 178 26.76 15.15 -2.68
CA ASN A 178 28.17 15.01 -3.09
C ASN A 178 28.36 14.47 -4.49
N THR A 179 27.29 14.22 -5.25
CA THR A 179 27.39 13.67 -6.60
C THR A 179 26.45 14.39 -7.56
N PHE A 180 26.98 14.85 -8.69
CA PHE A 180 26.22 15.37 -9.82
C PHE A 180 26.44 14.49 -11.05
N HIS A 181 25.39 13.79 -11.47
CA HIS A 181 25.41 12.99 -12.70
C HIS A 181 24.92 13.86 -13.86
N TRP A 182 25.82 14.10 -14.81
CA TRP A 182 25.61 15.04 -15.90
C TRP A 182 25.33 14.29 -17.21
N HIS A 183 24.05 14.15 -17.56
CA HIS A 183 23.62 13.42 -18.76
C HIS A 183 23.67 14.32 -20.01
N LEU A 184 24.78 14.24 -20.76
CA LEU A 184 25.18 15.24 -21.76
C LEU A 184 24.69 14.95 -23.18
N THR A 185 24.30 13.73 -23.52
CA THR A 185 24.04 13.33 -24.91
C THR A 185 22.78 12.52 -25.04
N GLU A 186 21.98 12.83 -26.07
CA GLU A 186 20.71 12.19 -26.34
C GLU A 186 20.28 12.28 -27.79
N ASN A 187 19.13 11.67 -28.10
CA ASN A 187 18.52 11.76 -29.41
C ASN A 187 18.28 13.22 -29.85
N GLN A 188 17.90 14.10 -28.91
CA GLN A 188 17.56 15.48 -29.20
C GLN A 188 18.77 16.42 -29.29
N GLY A 189 19.93 16.02 -28.75
CA GLY A 189 21.10 16.88 -28.76
C GLY A 189 22.36 16.29 -28.10
N TRP A 190 23.50 16.75 -28.59
CA TRP A 190 24.83 16.46 -28.05
C TRP A 190 25.38 17.68 -27.31
N ARG A 191 25.51 17.66 -25.99
CA ARG A 191 25.77 18.91 -25.21
C ARG A 191 27.21 19.15 -24.80
N LEU A 192 28.13 18.25 -25.11
CA LEU A 192 29.56 18.52 -24.91
C LEU A 192 30.18 19.05 -26.21
N GLU A 193 30.95 20.13 -26.14
CA GLU A 193 31.74 20.58 -27.29
C GLU A 193 32.70 19.47 -27.75
N SER A 194 32.80 19.27 -29.07
CA SER A 194 33.86 18.46 -29.68
C SER A 194 34.70 19.26 -30.66
N LYS A 195 36.00 19.36 -30.40
CA LYS A 195 36.97 19.98 -31.31
C LYS A 195 37.43 18.99 -32.38
N VAL A 196 37.42 17.68 -32.08
CA VAL A 196 37.73 16.63 -33.07
C VAL A 196 36.60 16.42 -34.08
N TYR A 197 35.32 16.58 -33.67
CA TYR A 197 34.17 16.54 -34.57
C TYR A 197 33.17 17.69 -34.31
N PRO A 198 33.47 18.92 -34.77
CA PRO A 198 32.61 20.09 -34.57
C PRO A 198 31.17 19.93 -35.08
N LYS A 199 30.97 19.03 -36.05
CA LYS A 199 29.65 18.68 -36.62
C LYS A 199 28.66 18.16 -35.57
N LEU A 200 29.12 17.60 -34.45
CA LEU A 200 28.26 17.23 -33.31
C LEU A 200 27.54 18.45 -32.71
N ASN A 201 28.14 19.63 -32.81
CA ASN A 201 27.64 20.86 -32.21
C ASN A 201 26.95 21.82 -33.21
N TYR A 202 26.76 21.40 -34.46
CA TYR A 202 26.01 22.18 -35.47
C TYR A 202 24.51 22.09 -35.23
N ASP A 203 23.76 23.17 -35.47
CA ASP A 203 22.30 23.24 -35.31
C ASP A 203 21.53 22.08 -35.96
N ALA A 204 21.99 21.62 -37.13
CA ALA A 204 21.37 20.53 -37.88
C ALA A 204 21.40 19.16 -37.15
N SER A 205 22.29 19.00 -36.17
CA SER A 205 22.44 17.77 -35.38
C SER A 205 21.43 17.67 -34.24
N TYR A 206 20.67 18.73 -33.95
CA TYR A 206 19.75 18.82 -32.81
C TYR A 206 18.30 18.83 -33.27
N SER A 207 17.40 18.35 -32.42
CA SER A 207 15.95 18.63 -32.53
C SER A 207 15.44 19.60 -31.46
N ARG A 208 16.18 19.76 -30.36
CA ARG A 208 15.88 20.74 -29.30
C ARG A 208 17.07 21.63 -29.01
N HIS A 209 16.82 22.92 -28.78
CA HIS A 209 17.83 23.92 -28.42
C HIS A 209 19.05 23.88 -29.38
N PRO A 210 18.86 24.17 -30.69
CA PRO A 210 19.95 24.12 -31.67
C PRO A 210 21.12 25.01 -31.25
N GLY A 211 22.34 24.49 -31.42
CA GLY A 211 23.59 25.22 -31.12
C GLY A 211 23.88 25.45 -29.64
N ARG A 212 23.06 24.91 -28.73
CA ARG A 212 23.28 25.02 -27.27
C ARG A 212 24.05 23.80 -26.76
N TYR A 213 25.27 24.02 -26.31
CA TYR A 213 26.16 23.03 -25.70
C TYR A 213 27.09 23.72 -24.68
N TYR A 214 27.80 22.92 -23.88
CA TYR A 214 28.83 23.39 -22.96
C TYR A 214 30.20 23.26 -23.61
N THR A 215 31.00 24.31 -23.53
CA THR A 215 32.38 24.26 -24.04
C THR A 215 33.25 23.33 -23.19
N ILE A 216 34.38 22.88 -23.72
CA ILE A 216 35.38 22.11 -22.97
C ILE A 216 35.85 22.90 -21.75
N GLU A 217 36.00 24.22 -21.87
CA GLU A 217 36.40 25.09 -20.77
C GLU A 217 35.31 25.19 -19.71
N GLN A 218 34.04 25.31 -20.10
CA GLN A 218 32.91 25.26 -19.16
C GLN A 218 32.82 23.91 -18.44
N ALA A 219 33.01 22.80 -19.15
CA ALA A 219 33.00 21.47 -18.56
C ALA A 219 34.12 21.31 -17.50
N LYS A 220 35.34 21.77 -17.82
CA LYS A 220 36.47 21.80 -16.86
C LYS A 220 36.19 22.71 -15.67
N GLU A 221 35.62 23.89 -15.92
CA GLU A 221 35.22 24.82 -14.87
C GLU A 221 34.18 24.19 -13.93
N LEU A 222 33.15 23.53 -14.47
CA LEU A 222 32.11 22.89 -13.65
C LEU A 222 32.69 21.78 -12.77
N VAL A 223 33.57 20.94 -13.31
CA VAL A 223 34.23 19.88 -12.53
C VAL A 223 35.06 20.48 -11.39
N LYS A 224 35.82 21.54 -11.67
CA LYS A 224 36.59 22.25 -10.64
C LYS A 224 35.66 22.85 -9.58
N PHE A 225 34.62 23.56 -10.00
CA PHE A 225 33.64 24.19 -9.12
C PHE A 225 32.92 23.16 -8.24
N ALA A 226 32.51 22.02 -8.81
CA ALA A 226 31.91 20.92 -8.07
C ALA A 226 32.85 20.38 -7.00
N ARG A 227 34.12 20.13 -7.36
CA ARG A 227 35.14 19.61 -6.43
C ARG A 227 35.35 20.55 -5.24
N GLU A 228 35.41 21.86 -5.49
CA GLU A 228 35.53 22.90 -4.45
C GLU A 228 34.31 22.93 -3.51
N HIS A 229 33.15 22.45 -3.98
CA HIS A 229 31.93 22.30 -3.17
C HIS A 229 31.73 20.86 -2.63
N GLY A 230 32.78 20.02 -2.65
CA GLY A 230 32.71 18.64 -2.18
C GLY A 230 31.88 17.69 -3.06
N VAL A 231 31.50 18.14 -4.27
CA VAL A 231 30.68 17.40 -5.23
C VAL A 231 31.54 16.76 -6.32
N GLN A 232 31.31 15.48 -6.56
CA GLN A 232 31.88 14.72 -7.65
C GLN A 232 30.98 14.77 -8.88
N VAL A 233 31.56 14.98 -10.07
CA VAL A 233 30.81 14.92 -11.33
C VAL A 233 30.98 13.54 -11.97
N ILE A 234 29.87 12.93 -12.39
CA ILE A 234 29.84 11.75 -13.24
C ILE A 234 29.27 12.18 -14.60
N PRO A 235 30.11 12.53 -15.59
CA PRO A 235 29.63 12.86 -16.92
C PRO A 235 29.17 11.59 -17.64
N GLU A 236 28.09 11.72 -18.40
CA GLU A 236 27.56 10.65 -19.22
C GLU A 236 27.57 11.03 -20.70
N ILE A 237 28.19 10.15 -21.50
CA ILE A 237 28.06 10.12 -22.96
C ILE A 237 27.39 8.79 -23.29
N ASP A 238 26.07 8.80 -23.49
CA ASP A 238 25.28 7.59 -23.72
C ASP A 238 25.60 6.97 -25.08
N MET A 239 25.78 5.65 -25.09
CA MET A 239 26.12 4.85 -26.26
C MET A 239 25.79 3.36 -26.07
N PRO A 240 25.52 2.61 -27.16
CA PRO A 240 25.22 3.09 -28.51
C PRO A 240 23.74 3.51 -28.67
N GLY A 241 22.93 3.40 -27.61
CA GLY A 241 21.56 3.89 -27.58
C GLY A 241 21.51 5.42 -27.61
N HIS A 242 20.31 5.98 -27.74
CA HIS A 242 20.07 7.42 -27.59
C HIS A 242 20.94 8.30 -28.52
N SER A 243 21.25 7.80 -29.72
CA SER A 243 22.35 8.31 -30.54
C SER A 243 21.91 9.10 -31.79
N GLU A 244 20.65 9.54 -31.90
CA GLU A 244 20.17 10.26 -33.10
C GLU A 244 20.97 11.55 -33.40
N ALA A 245 21.39 12.31 -32.38
CA ALA A 245 22.22 13.50 -32.58
C ALA A 245 23.58 13.16 -33.22
N PHE A 246 24.20 12.05 -32.80
CA PHE A 246 25.41 11.53 -33.44
C PHE A 246 25.13 11.12 -34.89
N ARG A 247 24.05 10.36 -35.15
CA ARG A 247 23.72 9.91 -36.52
C ARG A 247 23.48 11.07 -37.47
N LYS A 248 22.80 12.13 -37.03
CA LYS A 248 22.62 13.36 -37.83
C LYS A 248 23.93 14.06 -38.13
N ALA A 249 24.83 14.12 -37.15
CA ALA A 249 26.13 14.76 -37.32
C ALA A 249 27.07 13.94 -38.21
N MET A 250 27.04 12.61 -38.10
CA MET A 250 28.04 11.72 -38.69
C MET A 250 27.58 11.12 -40.03
N GLY A 251 26.28 10.87 -40.19
CA GLY A 251 25.69 10.24 -41.37
C GLY A 251 25.52 8.71 -41.25
N HIS A 252 26.00 8.10 -40.16
CA HIS A 252 25.97 6.65 -39.92
C HIS A 252 25.83 6.34 -38.42
N SER A 253 25.52 5.08 -38.11
CA SER A 253 25.39 4.58 -36.73
C SER A 253 26.75 4.53 -36.01
N MET A 254 26.75 4.66 -34.68
CA MET A 254 27.92 4.35 -33.85
C MET A 254 28.37 2.88 -34.01
N LEU A 255 27.44 2.01 -34.40
CA LEU A 255 27.66 0.57 -34.61
C LEU A 255 28.21 0.24 -36.01
N THR A 256 28.98 1.14 -36.61
CA THR A 256 29.83 0.83 -37.78
C THR A 256 31.31 0.87 -37.38
N GLU A 257 32.20 0.32 -38.22
CA GLU A 257 33.65 0.44 -37.98
C GLU A 257 34.10 1.92 -37.96
N GLU A 258 33.53 2.76 -38.84
CA GLU A 258 33.79 4.20 -38.83
C GLU A 258 33.23 4.86 -37.57
N GLY A 259 31.99 4.56 -37.19
CA GLY A 259 31.35 5.10 -35.99
C GLY A 259 32.09 4.73 -34.70
N LEU A 260 32.61 3.50 -34.61
CA LEU A 260 33.45 3.07 -33.50
C LEU A 260 34.77 3.85 -33.44
N ALA A 261 35.42 4.08 -34.58
CA ALA A 261 36.65 4.87 -34.65
C ALA A 261 36.43 6.33 -34.24
N GLU A 262 35.34 6.94 -34.73
CA GLU A 262 34.93 8.30 -34.35
C GLU A 262 34.62 8.39 -32.85
N MET A 263 33.87 7.44 -32.30
CA MET A 263 33.57 7.40 -30.86
C MET A 263 34.80 7.20 -29.98
N LYS A 264 35.80 6.41 -30.40
CA LYS A 264 37.09 6.32 -29.69
C LYS A 264 37.83 7.67 -29.66
N ALA A 265 37.81 8.43 -30.76
CA ALA A 265 38.40 9.76 -30.80
C ALA A 265 37.64 10.75 -29.91
N ILE A 266 36.30 10.76 -29.98
CA ILE A 266 35.43 11.58 -29.12
C ILE A 266 35.67 11.26 -27.63
N MET A 267 35.70 9.97 -27.28
CA MET A 267 35.93 9.58 -25.88
C MET A 267 37.34 9.87 -25.39
N THR A 268 38.33 9.97 -26.28
CA THR A 268 39.66 10.48 -25.91
C THR A 268 39.57 11.95 -25.47
N GLU A 269 38.94 12.79 -26.29
CA GLU A 269 38.71 14.21 -25.99
C GLU A 269 37.85 14.40 -24.73
N ALA A 270 36.79 13.60 -24.56
CA ALA A 270 35.94 13.64 -23.38
C ALA A 270 36.72 13.24 -22.11
N CYS A 271 37.53 12.17 -22.16
CA CYS A 271 38.35 11.75 -21.01
C CYS A 271 39.42 12.79 -20.65
N GLU A 272 39.97 13.51 -21.63
CA GLU A 272 40.90 14.64 -21.42
C GLU A 272 40.19 15.88 -20.87
N THR A 273 38.96 16.15 -21.34
CA THR A 273 38.12 17.23 -20.83
C THR A 273 37.77 17.00 -19.36
N PHE A 274 37.43 15.77 -19.01
CA PHE A 274 37.12 15.35 -17.66
C PHE A 274 38.34 14.68 -16.97
N SER A 275 39.56 15.21 -17.14
CA SER A 275 40.79 14.63 -16.57
C SER A 275 40.69 14.38 -15.06
N ASP A 276 40.00 15.28 -14.35
CA ASP A 276 39.92 15.33 -12.89
C ASP A 276 38.76 14.49 -12.31
N VAL A 277 37.97 13.81 -13.16
CA VAL A 277 36.94 12.86 -12.70
C VAL A 277 37.43 11.42 -12.82
N GLU A 278 37.00 10.56 -11.92
CA GLU A 278 37.35 9.14 -11.93
C GLU A 278 36.44 8.30 -12.83
N TRP A 279 35.15 8.66 -12.90
CA TRP A 279 34.10 7.84 -13.50
C TRP A 279 33.54 8.47 -14.77
N ILE A 280 33.31 7.66 -15.79
CA ILE A 280 32.55 8.01 -16.99
C ILE A 280 31.34 7.06 -17.06
N HIS A 281 30.15 7.64 -17.16
CA HIS A 281 28.95 6.87 -17.47
C HIS A 281 28.84 6.74 -19.00
N ILE A 282 28.63 5.53 -19.51
CA ILE A 282 28.49 5.30 -20.96
C ILE A 282 27.05 4.96 -21.36
N GLY A 283 26.12 5.04 -20.41
CA GLY A 283 24.71 4.77 -20.62
C GLY A 283 24.44 3.29 -20.83
N SER A 284 24.24 2.90 -22.10
CA SER A 284 23.95 1.53 -22.59
C SER A 284 22.51 1.07 -22.40
N ASP A 285 21.61 1.93 -21.97
CA ASP A 285 20.19 1.63 -21.89
C ASP A 285 19.49 1.72 -23.24
N GLU A 286 18.30 1.13 -23.28
CA GLU A 286 17.32 1.20 -24.36
C GLU A 286 17.82 1.18 -25.81
N VAL A 287 18.84 0.37 -26.13
CA VAL A 287 19.36 0.23 -27.51
C VAL A 287 18.29 -0.38 -28.43
N ARG A 288 17.65 0.47 -29.23
CA ARG A 288 16.45 0.16 -30.03
C ARG A 288 16.80 -0.02 -31.51
N ASP A 289 15.82 -0.44 -32.29
CA ASP A 289 15.99 -0.69 -33.74
C ASP A 289 16.56 0.52 -34.51
N PRO A 290 16.17 1.78 -34.25
CA PRO A 290 16.75 2.94 -34.92
C PRO A 290 18.27 3.08 -34.72
N ASP A 291 18.79 2.68 -33.57
CA ASP A 291 20.23 2.77 -33.25
C ASP A 291 21.04 1.74 -34.05
N LYS A 292 20.39 0.65 -34.46
CA LYS A 292 20.98 -0.48 -35.19
C LYS A 292 20.87 -0.36 -36.70
N VAL A 293 20.17 0.67 -37.22
CA VAL A 293 20.04 0.88 -38.67
C VAL A 293 21.42 1.16 -39.26
N GLY A 294 21.83 0.31 -40.21
CA GLY A 294 23.15 0.41 -40.86
C GLY A 294 24.31 -0.13 -40.02
N ALA A 295 24.05 -0.80 -38.88
CA ALA A 295 25.10 -1.38 -38.05
C ALA A 295 25.88 -2.47 -38.81
N THR A 296 27.21 -2.42 -38.72
CA THR A 296 28.13 -3.44 -39.26
C THR A 296 28.87 -4.22 -38.17
N ILE A 297 28.76 -3.79 -36.91
CA ILE A 297 29.31 -4.46 -35.73
C ILE A 297 28.23 -4.69 -34.67
N SER A 298 28.45 -5.65 -33.77
CA SER A 298 27.49 -5.92 -32.68
C SER A 298 27.60 -4.91 -31.54
N VAL A 299 26.53 -4.78 -30.76
CA VAL A 299 26.48 -3.93 -29.56
C VAL A 299 27.51 -4.40 -28.53
N GLU A 300 27.64 -5.71 -28.34
CA GLU A 300 28.61 -6.32 -27.43
C GLU A 300 30.05 -5.97 -27.82
N TYR A 301 30.37 -6.09 -29.11
CA TYR A 301 31.70 -5.75 -29.61
C TYR A 301 31.98 -4.25 -29.44
N PHE A 302 31.02 -3.39 -29.79
CA PHE A 302 31.16 -1.94 -29.61
C PHE A 302 31.42 -1.58 -28.14
N ILE A 303 30.61 -2.09 -27.21
CA ILE A 303 30.77 -1.81 -25.77
C ILE A 303 32.11 -2.32 -25.24
N GLN A 304 32.54 -3.54 -25.60
CA GLN A 304 33.86 -4.05 -25.19
C GLN A 304 35.02 -3.19 -25.71
N GLN A 305 34.91 -2.69 -26.94
CA GLN A 305 35.91 -1.80 -27.53
C GLN A 305 35.94 -0.42 -26.85
N MET A 306 34.77 0.15 -26.55
CA MET A 306 34.66 1.45 -25.90
C MET A 306 35.13 1.39 -24.44
N THR A 307 34.72 0.36 -23.71
CA THR A 307 35.12 0.17 -22.31
C THR A 307 36.64 -0.03 -22.17
N SER A 308 37.23 -0.86 -23.03
CA SER A 308 38.69 -1.04 -23.10
C SER A 308 39.41 0.26 -23.42
N HIS A 309 38.88 1.06 -24.37
CA HIS A 309 39.46 2.34 -24.76
C HIS A 309 39.40 3.37 -23.62
N ILE A 310 38.25 3.52 -22.96
CA ILE A 310 38.06 4.46 -21.85
C ILE A 310 38.97 4.09 -20.66
N ARG A 311 39.10 2.80 -20.34
CA ARG A 311 40.04 2.31 -19.32
C ARG A 311 41.49 2.62 -19.67
N SER A 312 41.87 2.56 -20.95
CA SER A 312 43.21 2.97 -21.39
C SER A 312 43.52 4.45 -21.15
N LYS A 313 42.48 5.28 -20.91
CA LYS A 313 42.59 6.69 -20.51
C LYS A 313 42.51 6.89 -18.99
N GLY A 314 42.57 5.82 -18.21
CA GLY A 314 42.61 5.85 -16.74
C GLY A 314 41.25 6.10 -16.08
N LYS A 315 40.14 5.90 -16.80
CA LYS A 315 38.78 6.11 -16.28
C LYS A 315 38.11 4.80 -15.90
N LYS A 316 37.23 4.86 -14.90
CA LYS A 316 36.31 3.79 -14.52
C LYS A 316 34.94 3.98 -15.15
N ILE A 317 34.20 2.89 -15.30
CA ILE A 317 33.01 2.83 -16.15
C ILE A 317 31.75 2.58 -15.33
N VAL A 318 30.75 3.40 -15.59
CA VAL A 318 29.38 3.25 -15.06
C VAL A 318 28.40 3.00 -16.19
N VAL A 319 27.44 2.10 -15.98
CA VAL A 319 26.39 1.76 -16.95
C VAL A 319 25.02 1.68 -16.29
N TRP A 320 23.97 1.97 -17.06
CA TRP A 320 22.60 1.75 -16.64
C TRP A 320 22.28 0.26 -16.49
N ARG A 321 21.40 -0.05 -15.54
CA ARG A 321 20.94 -1.40 -15.24
C ARG A 321 19.41 -1.45 -15.06
N PRO A 322 18.69 -2.18 -15.93
CA PRO A 322 19.16 -2.95 -17.08
C PRO A 322 19.78 -2.07 -18.17
N GLY A 323 20.74 -2.63 -18.91
CA GLY A 323 21.39 -2.06 -20.08
C GLY A 323 21.92 -3.18 -20.99
N PHE A 324 22.54 -2.83 -22.10
CA PHE A 324 22.86 -3.74 -23.21
C PHE A 324 24.37 -3.89 -23.45
N GLY A 325 24.79 -5.07 -23.90
CA GLY A 325 26.12 -5.27 -24.48
C GLY A 325 27.31 -5.40 -23.52
N TYR A 326 27.11 -5.34 -22.20
CA TYR A 326 28.17 -5.48 -21.20
C TYR A 326 28.05 -6.75 -20.36
N THR A 327 29.20 -7.16 -19.81
CA THR A 327 29.34 -8.18 -18.77
C THR A 327 29.98 -7.57 -17.51
N GLU A 328 30.06 -8.34 -16.41
CA GLU A 328 30.69 -7.85 -15.16
C GLU A 328 32.15 -7.41 -15.36
N SER A 329 32.91 -8.06 -16.25
CA SER A 329 34.31 -7.69 -16.49
C SER A 329 34.48 -6.37 -17.26
N ASP A 330 33.45 -5.89 -17.94
CA ASP A 330 33.54 -4.72 -18.82
C ASP A 330 33.37 -3.40 -18.06
N VAL A 331 32.79 -3.44 -16.85
CA VAL A 331 32.32 -2.26 -16.11
C VAL A 331 32.79 -2.28 -14.65
N ASP A 332 32.72 -1.13 -13.98
CA ASP A 332 33.21 -0.96 -12.61
C ASP A 332 32.09 -0.63 -11.61
N MET A 333 30.94 -0.16 -12.09
CA MET A 333 29.74 0.15 -11.31
C MET A 333 28.49 0.10 -12.20
N VAL A 334 27.37 -0.32 -11.63
CA VAL A 334 26.06 -0.31 -12.31
C VAL A 334 25.12 0.71 -11.67
N HIS A 335 24.20 1.25 -12.46
CA HIS A 335 23.23 2.25 -12.03
C HIS A 335 21.81 1.73 -12.24
N MET A 336 21.15 1.31 -11.17
CA MET A 336 19.83 0.70 -11.20
C MET A 336 18.75 1.78 -11.36
N TRP A 337 17.99 1.75 -12.44
CA TRP A 337 16.99 2.78 -12.74
C TRP A 337 15.55 2.25 -12.89
N SER A 338 15.42 1.00 -13.35
CA SER A 338 14.14 0.32 -13.55
C SER A 338 13.74 -0.48 -12.31
N SER A 339 12.46 -0.79 -12.13
CA SER A 339 12.02 -1.81 -11.16
C SER A 339 12.68 -3.19 -11.38
N ARG A 340 13.21 -3.44 -12.59
CA ARG A 340 14.00 -4.64 -12.95
C ARG A 340 15.50 -4.50 -12.66
N GLY A 341 15.96 -3.34 -12.20
CA GLY A 341 17.35 -3.08 -11.87
C GLY A 341 17.80 -3.98 -10.73
N SER A 342 18.94 -4.65 -10.93
CA SER A 342 19.55 -5.58 -9.99
C SER A 342 21.06 -5.36 -9.95
N THR A 343 21.73 -5.92 -8.95
CA THR A 343 23.20 -5.92 -8.91
C THR A 343 23.78 -6.76 -10.06
N LEU A 344 25.05 -6.51 -10.37
CA LEU A 344 25.83 -7.32 -11.31
C LEU A 344 27.05 -7.87 -10.55
N GLY A 345 26.94 -9.13 -10.13
CA GLY A 345 27.96 -9.77 -9.29
C GLY A 345 28.26 -8.95 -8.04
N SER A 346 29.54 -8.65 -7.82
CA SER A 346 30.01 -7.92 -6.63
C SER A 346 30.13 -6.40 -6.81
N LEU A 347 29.82 -5.89 -8.01
CA LEU A 347 30.02 -4.49 -8.35
C LEU A 347 29.11 -3.55 -7.53
N PRO A 348 29.60 -2.34 -7.21
CA PRO A 348 28.76 -1.26 -6.69
C PRO A 348 27.54 -1.01 -7.59
N ALA A 349 26.39 -0.77 -6.98
CA ALA A 349 25.11 -0.56 -7.63
C ALA A 349 24.40 0.69 -7.07
N ILE A 350 24.39 1.77 -7.84
CA ILE A 350 23.67 3.01 -7.50
C ILE A 350 22.17 2.75 -7.60
N ASP A 351 21.40 3.20 -6.60
CA ASP A 351 19.94 3.07 -6.63
C ASP A 351 19.26 4.35 -7.11
N SER A 352 18.64 4.30 -8.29
CA SER A 352 17.69 5.32 -8.77
C SER A 352 16.31 4.74 -9.01
N ARG A 353 16.07 3.49 -8.62
CA ARG A 353 14.77 2.85 -8.82
C ARG A 353 13.75 3.58 -7.94
N MET A 354 12.63 4.00 -8.53
CA MET A 354 11.61 4.81 -7.85
C MET A 354 12.06 6.23 -7.49
N HIS A 355 13.25 6.67 -7.91
CA HIS A 355 13.80 8.00 -7.65
C HIS A 355 13.75 8.92 -8.89
N TYR A 356 12.87 8.61 -9.85
CA TYR A 356 12.60 9.43 -11.02
C TYR A 356 11.50 10.43 -10.67
N ILE A 357 11.90 11.66 -10.34
CA ILE A 357 11.00 12.68 -9.80
C ILE A 357 10.14 13.35 -10.89
N ASN A 358 10.34 12.96 -12.14
CA ASN A 358 9.48 13.28 -13.28
C ASN A 358 8.02 12.91 -13.10
N HIS A 359 7.76 11.93 -12.24
CA HIS A 359 6.43 11.43 -11.94
C HIS A 359 5.95 11.80 -10.54
N PHE A 360 6.74 12.52 -9.76
CA PHE A 360 6.37 12.84 -8.38
C PHE A 360 5.32 13.96 -8.36
N ASP A 361 4.32 13.78 -7.51
CA ASP A 361 3.53 14.86 -6.94
C ASP A 361 4.39 15.65 -5.92
N GLN A 362 4.05 16.92 -5.71
CA GLN A 362 4.80 17.82 -4.84
C GLN A 362 4.80 17.41 -3.37
N TYR A 363 3.78 16.67 -2.93
CA TYR A 363 3.50 16.39 -1.52
C TYR A 363 3.49 14.89 -1.19
N ALA A 364 2.88 14.06 -2.04
CA ALA A 364 2.63 12.66 -1.72
C ALA A 364 3.88 11.78 -1.86
N ASP A 365 4.69 12.00 -2.90
CA ASP A 365 5.81 11.12 -3.22
C ASP A 365 7.06 11.37 -2.35
N VAL A 366 7.23 12.59 -1.82
CA VAL A 366 8.34 12.92 -0.91
C VAL A 366 8.25 12.15 0.43
N ILE A 367 7.04 11.73 0.81
CA ILE A 367 6.79 10.89 2.00
C ILE A 367 7.52 9.56 1.84
N SER A 368 7.31 8.89 0.70
CA SER A 368 7.98 7.64 0.36
C SER A 368 9.48 7.85 0.29
N LEU A 369 9.95 8.90 -0.38
CA LEU A 369 11.37 9.18 -0.55
C LEU A 369 12.08 9.35 0.80
N TYR A 370 11.47 10.13 1.70
CA TYR A 370 11.98 10.32 3.05
C TYR A 370 12.01 9.00 3.82
N ASN A 371 10.92 8.22 3.80
CA ASN A 371 10.78 7.01 4.60
C ASN A 371 11.47 5.77 4.00
N SER A 372 11.89 5.82 2.74
CA SER A 372 12.45 4.66 2.04
C SER A 372 13.84 4.28 2.57
N THR A 373 14.09 2.98 2.65
CA THR A 373 15.46 2.44 2.63
C THR A 373 16.08 2.65 1.24
N ILE A 374 17.40 2.52 1.12
CA ILE A 374 18.12 2.68 -0.16
C ILE A 374 18.59 1.31 -0.60
N ALA A 375 18.10 0.83 -1.75
CA ALA A 375 18.32 -0.54 -2.21
C ALA A 375 18.03 -1.61 -1.14
N TYR A 376 16.95 -1.42 -0.36
CA TYR A 376 16.59 -2.26 0.80
C TYR A 376 17.63 -2.27 1.93
N GLN A 377 18.62 -1.37 1.88
CA GLN A 377 19.65 -1.20 2.90
C GLN A 377 19.32 -0.01 3.80
N THR A 378 19.61 -0.19 5.09
CA THR A 378 19.55 0.90 6.09
C THR A 378 20.85 1.69 6.17
N LYS A 379 21.94 1.18 5.60
CA LYS A 379 23.23 1.90 5.48
C LYS A 379 24.01 1.42 4.27
N GLY A 380 24.95 2.23 3.82
CA GLY A 380 25.77 1.95 2.66
C GLY A 380 26.70 0.77 2.86
N SER A 381 27.14 0.20 1.74
CA SER A 381 28.21 -0.79 1.68
C SER A 381 29.04 -0.58 0.42
N HIS A 382 30.04 -1.42 0.17
CA HIS A 382 30.74 -1.39 -1.12
C HIS A 382 29.78 -1.65 -2.30
N GLN A 383 28.90 -2.65 -2.17
CA GLN A 383 27.94 -3.01 -3.22
C GLN A 383 26.79 -2.01 -3.33
N TYR A 384 26.39 -1.34 -2.25
CA TYR A 384 25.31 -0.35 -2.23
C TYR A 384 25.84 1.01 -1.79
N PRO A 385 26.45 1.79 -2.71
CA PRO A 385 27.10 3.05 -2.37
C PRO A 385 26.11 4.16 -1.98
N GLY A 386 24.88 4.12 -2.48
CA GLY A 386 23.84 5.11 -2.22
C GLY A 386 22.88 5.30 -3.39
N LEU A 387 22.33 6.51 -3.53
CA LEU A 387 21.28 6.81 -4.51
C LEU A 387 21.60 8.02 -5.39
N ILE A 388 20.97 8.06 -6.56
CA ILE A 388 20.87 9.26 -7.40
C ILE A 388 19.39 9.56 -7.65
N VAL A 389 18.97 10.81 -7.45
CA VAL A 389 17.63 11.29 -7.85
C VAL A 389 17.66 11.73 -9.31
N GLY A 390 16.83 11.13 -10.15
CA GLY A 390 16.84 11.35 -11.61
C GLY A 390 15.82 12.38 -12.08
N ILE A 391 16.26 13.33 -12.90
CA ILE A 391 15.39 14.25 -13.67
C ILE A 391 15.65 14.06 -15.17
N TRP A 392 14.68 13.46 -15.84
CA TRP A 392 14.67 13.31 -17.30
C TRP A 392 13.81 14.39 -17.95
N ASN A 393 14.27 15.00 -19.04
CA ASN A 393 13.51 16.05 -19.70
C ASN A 393 12.80 15.52 -20.95
N ASP A 394 12.20 14.32 -20.89
CA ASP A 394 11.58 13.70 -22.07
C ASP A 394 10.50 14.59 -22.66
N ARG A 395 9.63 15.20 -21.84
CA ARG A 395 8.70 16.23 -22.30
C ARG A 395 9.29 17.62 -22.10
N VAL A 396 9.25 18.43 -23.14
CA VAL A 396 9.74 19.81 -23.06
C VAL A 396 8.88 20.64 -22.08
N VAL A 397 9.55 21.42 -21.23
CA VAL A 397 8.93 22.42 -20.35
C VAL A 397 9.45 23.82 -20.73
N PRO A 398 8.76 24.92 -20.35
CA PRO A 398 9.07 26.25 -20.89
C PRO A 398 10.43 26.80 -20.47
N THR A 399 10.87 26.55 -19.23
CA THR A 399 12.07 27.18 -18.64
C THR A 399 12.83 26.24 -17.70
N ASP A 400 14.09 26.57 -17.38
CA ASP A 400 14.89 25.89 -16.35
C ASP A 400 14.18 25.91 -14.99
N ARG A 401 13.52 27.02 -14.65
CA ARG A 401 12.68 27.13 -13.45
C ARG A 401 11.55 26.08 -13.44
N ASP A 402 10.94 25.81 -14.60
CA ASP A 402 9.87 24.82 -14.72
C ASP A 402 10.39 23.38 -14.55
N ILE A 403 11.62 23.10 -15.01
CA ILE A 403 12.29 21.81 -14.73
C ILE A 403 12.40 21.60 -13.22
N VAL A 404 12.78 22.63 -12.47
CA VAL A 404 12.97 22.55 -11.02
C VAL A 404 11.64 22.43 -10.27
N ILE A 405 10.72 23.38 -10.46
CA ILE A 405 9.49 23.46 -9.66
C ILE A 405 8.53 22.32 -9.97
N GLN A 406 8.37 21.93 -11.25
CA GLN A 406 7.41 20.89 -11.59
C GLN A 406 7.86 19.51 -11.12
N ASN A 407 9.17 19.27 -10.97
CA ASN A 407 9.72 17.99 -10.52
C ASN A 407 9.96 17.90 -9.01
N ALA A 408 9.49 18.86 -8.20
CA ALA A 408 9.66 18.81 -6.75
C ALA A 408 11.14 18.69 -6.32
N PHE A 409 12.04 19.36 -7.06
CA PHE A 409 13.48 19.10 -6.99
C PHE A 409 14.04 19.27 -5.57
N TYR A 410 13.86 20.45 -4.97
CA TYR A 410 14.49 20.74 -3.67
C TYR A 410 13.93 19.89 -2.52
N GLN A 411 12.60 19.71 -2.43
CA GLN A 411 12.04 18.87 -1.38
C GLN A 411 12.50 17.40 -1.52
N SER A 412 12.62 16.91 -2.76
CA SER A 412 13.11 15.55 -3.01
C SER A 412 14.59 15.43 -2.64
N MET A 413 15.41 16.42 -3.00
CA MET A 413 16.82 16.42 -2.67
C MET A 413 17.09 16.51 -1.17
N LEU A 414 16.32 17.30 -0.42
CA LEU A 414 16.51 17.41 1.03
C LEU A 414 15.96 16.19 1.79
N ALA A 415 14.94 15.51 1.26
CA ALA A 415 14.52 14.20 1.77
C ALA A 415 15.60 13.14 1.53
N ALA A 416 16.17 13.10 0.31
CA ALA A 416 17.27 12.20 -0.03
C ALA A 416 18.55 12.50 0.78
N ALA A 417 18.87 13.79 1.00
CA ALA A 417 20.00 14.21 1.82
C ALA A 417 19.92 13.67 3.25
N GLU A 418 18.75 13.83 3.90
CA GLU A 418 18.54 13.26 5.24
C GLU A 418 18.70 11.75 5.23
N ARG A 419 18.00 11.04 4.33
CA ARG A 419 18.00 9.57 4.33
C ARG A 419 19.37 8.98 4.02
N THR A 420 20.10 9.56 3.08
CA THR A 420 21.44 9.09 2.71
C THR A 420 22.51 9.46 3.74
N TRP A 421 22.30 10.52 4.52
CA TRP A 421 23.22 10.93 5.58
C TRP A 421 22.99 10.17 6.88
N LEU A 422 21.74 10.12 7.37
CA LEU A 422 21.39 9.41 8.61
C LEU A 422 21.38 7.89 8.44
N GLY A 423 20.94 7.39 7.29
CA GLY A 423 20.60 5.98 7.10
C GLY A 423 19.22 5.64 7.66
N GLY A 424 18.96 4.36 7.88
CA GLY A 424 17.66 3.83 8.32
C GLY A 424 16.63 3.73 7.20
N GLY A 425 15.37 3.98 7.55
CA GLY A 425 14.20 3.85 6.68
C GLY A 425 13.16 2.92 7.32
N LYS A 426 11.91 3.02 6.87
CA LYS A 426 10.79 2.22 7.38
C LYS A 426 10.42 1.04 6.49
N GLY A 427 11.10 0.90 5.34
CA GLY A 427 10.87 -0.09 4.30
C GLY A 427 11.26 0.50 2.95
N TYR A 428 11.32 -0.29 1.89
CA TYR A 428 11.52 0.27 0.53
C TYR A 428 10.22 0.89 -0.01
N PHE A 429 10.30 1.67 -1.08
CA PHE A 429 9.16 2.41 -1.67
C PHE A 429 7.87 1.58 -1.85
N TYR A 430 7.99 0.29 -2.20
CA TYR A 430 6.86 -0.63 -2.39
C TYR A 430 6.21 -1.12 -1.09
N GLU A 431 6.88 -0.96 0.05
CA GLU A 431 6.42 -1.43 1.36
C GLU A 431 5.72 -0.30 2.12
N ILE A 432 6.23 0.92 2.00
CA ILE A 432 5.74 2.09 2.73
C ILE A 432 4.67 2.87 1.95
N GLY A 433 4.84 2.99 0.63
CA GLY A 433 3.98 3.82 -0.20
C GLY A 433 3.95 5.30 0.18
N THR A 434 2.96 6.01 -0.36
CA THR A 434 2.85 7.49 -0.30
C THR A 434 1.91 7.99 0.80
N LYS A 435 1.42 7.11 1.68
CA LYS A 435 0.48 7.48 2.73
C LYS A 435 1.23 8.13 3.89
N LEU A 436 0.85 9.36 4.25
CA LEU A 436 1.37 10.00 5.45
C LEU A 436 0.72 9.41 6.70
N ASP A 437 1.54 8.86 7.60
CA ASP A 437 1.08 8.38 8.91
C ASP A 437 0.98 9.57 9.89
N PRO A 438 -0.18 9.81 10.54
CA PRO A 438 -0.35 10.88 11.54
C PRO A 438 0.59 10.77 12.73
N ASN A 439 1.22 9.62 12.94
CA ASN A 439 2.18 9.39 14.01
C ASN A 439 3.63 9.41 13.52
N ASP A 440 3.89 9.80 12.26
CA ASP A 440 5.24 9.93 11.72
C ASP A 440 5.95 11.20 12.24
N ILE A 441 6.43 11.12 13.49
CA ILE A 441 7.12 12.23 14.15
C ILE A 441 8.42 12.62 13.43
N ASP A 442 9.08 11.66 12.77
CA ASP A 442 10.34 11.89 12.07
C ASP A 442 10.12 12.68 10.79
N PHE A 443 9.08 12.32 10.01
CA PHE A 443 8.69 13.09 8.84
C PHE A 443 8.21 14.50 9.23
N ALA A 444 7.42 14.64 10.30
CA ALA A 444 6.97 15.95 10.77
C ALA A 444 8.12 16.85 11.23
N ASP A 445 9.14 16.28 11.89
CA ASP A 445 10.35 17.02 12.22
C ASP A 445 11.18 17.38 10.99
N TRP A 446 11.35 16.45 10.04
CA TRP A 446 12.01 16.75 8.77
C TRP A 446 11.29 17.87 8.00
N GLU A 447 9.96 17.82 7.91
CA GLU A 447 9.15 18.83 7.24
C GLU A 447 9.35 20.21 7.89
N ARG A 448 9.37 20.28 9.22
CA ARG A 448 9.65 21.53 9.95
C ARG A 448 11.03 22.08 9.58
N ARG A 449 12.08 21.24 9.55
CA ARG A 449 13.43 21.66 9.18
C ARG A 449 13.53 22.04 7.71
N PHE A 450 12.88 21.29 6.82
CA PHE A 450 12.79 21.62 5.41
C PHE A 450 12.14 23.01 5.20
N LEU A 451 11.03 23.28 5.87
CA LEU A 451 10.35 24.58 5.80
C LEU A 451 11.20 25.72 6.39
N TYR A 452 11.99 25.45 7.42
CA TYR A 452 13.00 26.38 7.92
C TYR A 452 14.02 26.74 6.82
N HIS A 453 14.61 25.73 6.18
CA HIS A 453 15.57 25.93 5.09
C HIS A 453 14.97 26.61 3.86
N LYS A 454 13.71 26.28 3.55
CA LYS A 454 12.91 26.98 2.53
C LYS A 454 12.75 28.47 2.83
N ALA A 455 12.49 28.83 4.09
CA ALA A 455 12.32 30.23 4.48
C ALA A 455 13.65 31.02 4.57
N ASN A 456 14.78 30.32 4.63
CA ASN A 456 16.11 30.91 4.78
C ASN A 456 16.99 30.61 3.55
N HIS A 457 17.85 29.59 3.59
CA HIS A 457 18.84 29.31 2.53
C HIS A 457 18.24 29.17 1.13
N LEU A 458 17.02 28.61 1.01
CA LEU A 458 16.33 28.35 -0.26
C LEU A 458 15.18 29.33 -0.55
N LYS A 459 15.13 30.50 0.11
CA LYS A 459 14.02 31.47 -0.02
C LYS A 459 13.77 32.00 -1.43
N ASP A 460 14.83 32.03 -2.24
CA ASP A 460 14.79 32.55 -3.62
C ASP A 460 14.50 31.44 -4.65
N GLU A 461 14.40 30.19 -4.19
CA GLU A 461 14.20 29.02 -5.04
C GLU A 461 12.73 28.69 -5.28
N PRO A 462 12.38 28.13 -6.45
CA PRO A 462 10.99 27.91 -6.83
C PRO A 462 10.43 26.64 -6.16
N ILE A 463 10.01 26.76 -4.90
CA ILE A 463 9.48 25.66 -4.08
C ILE A 463 7.99 25.87 -3.79
N ALA A 464 7.14 25.02 -4.37
CA ALA A 464 5.68 25.05 -4.19
C ALA A 464 5.21 24.07 -3.10
N TYR A 465 5.77 24.20 -1.89
CA TYR A 465 5.50 23.30 -0.77
C TYR A 465 5.18 24.07 0.51
N VAL A 466 4.10 23.70 1.20
CA VAL A 466 3.76 24.15 2.55
C VAL A 466 3.56 22.96 3.48
N LYS A 467 3.45 23.22 4.79
CA LYS A 467 3.22 22.15 5.77
C LYS A 467 1.98 21.32 5.39
N GLN A 468 2.15 20.01 5.31
CA GLN A 468 1.09 19.04 5.01
C GLN A 468 0.74 18.13 6.19
N THR A 469 1.61 18.00 7.21
CA THR A 469 1.35 17.18 8.41
C THR A 469 0.21 17.73 9.30
N ASN A 470 -0.33 18.91 8.97
CA ASN A 470 -1.51 19.49 9.61
C ASN A 470 -2.74 19.50 8.69
N VAL A 471 -2.67 18.95 7.48
CA VAL A 471 -3.78 18.91 6.53
C VAL A 471 -4.50 17.58 6.66
N LEU A 472 -5.70 17.62 7.23
CA LEU A 472 -6.48 16.44 7.63
C LEU A 472 -7.75 16.31 6.79
N TRP A 473 -8.07 15.08 6.41
CA TRP A 473 -9.19 14.73 5.54
C TRP A 473 -9.95 13.52 6.06
N ARG A 474 -11.20 13.40 5.63
CA ARG A 474 -11.90 12.11 5.58
C ARG A 474 -12.24 11.74 4.15
N ILE A 475 -12.02 10.48 3.82
CA ILE A 475 -12.25 9.93 2.49
C ILE A 475 -13.22 8.78 2.60
N THR A 476 -14.25 8.78 1.77
CA THR A 476 -15.28 7.72 1.77
C THR A 476 -14.75 6.41 1.20
N ASP A 477 -15.42 5.32 1.56
CA ASP A 477 -15.40 4.10 0.75
C ASP A 477 -15.81 4.41 -0.70
N GLN A 478 -15.46 3.49 -1.59
CA GLN A 478 -15.66 3.59 -3.03
C GLN A 478 -17.13 3.31 -3.40
N PHE A 479 -17.85 4.31 -3.92
CA PHE A 479 -19.21 4.17 -4.42
C PHE A 479 -19.24 3.67 -5.87
N PRO A 480 -20.08 2.68 -6.22
CA PRO A 480 -20.13 2.11 -7.56
C PRO A 480 -20.83 3.06 -8.53
N ASN A 481 -20.06 3.77 -9.35
CA ASN A 481 -20.58 4.69 -10.36
C ASN A 481 -21.01 3.96 -11.65
N ASN A 482 -20.68 2.67 -11.77
CA ASN A 482 -21.03 1.80 -12.90
C ASN A 482 -20.66 2.36 -14.27
N GLY A 483 -19.56 3.12 -14.36
CA GLY A 483 -19.09 3.73 -15.60
C GLY A 483 -19.71 5.10 -15.88
N ASN A 484 -20.58 5.63 -15.01
CA ASN A 484 -21.10 6.98 -15.13
C ASN A 484 -20.46 7.91 -14.08
N VAL A 485 -19.42 8.65 -14.47
CA VAL A 485 -18.69 9.59 -13.60
C VAL A 485 -19.57 10.73 -13.02
N ASN A 486 -20.74 10.97 -13.62
CA ASN A 486 -21.66 12.01 -13.17
C ASN A 486 -22.66 11.53 -12.13
N THR A 487 -22.65 10.24 -11.76
CA THR A 487 -23.55 9.68 -10.75
C THR A 487 -23.45 10.45 -9.45
N ILE A 488 -24.60 10.83 -8.89
CA ILE A 488 -24.67 11.59 -7.64
C ILE A 488 -24.78 10.63 -6.47
N PHE A 489 -23.92 10.80 -5.46
CA PHE A 489 -23.91 9.98 -4.25
C PHE A 489 -24.25 10.80 -3.00
N PRO A 490 -24.61 10.15 -1.88
CA PRO A 490 -25.00 10.84 -0.65
C PRO A 490 -24.07 11.97 -0.18
N PRO A 491 -22.73 11.89 -0.29
CA PRO A 491 -21.85 12.99 0.11
C PRO A 491 -22.10 14.32 -0.63
N GLU A 492 -22.70 14.29 -1.82
CA GLU A 492 -23.06 15.51 -2.58
C GLU A 492 -24.40 16.12 -2.14
N THR A 493 -25.26 15.36 -1.44
CA THR A 493 -26.64 15.77 -1.13
C THR A 493 -26.96 15.77 0.37
N GLN A 494 -26.06 15.24 1.19
CA GLN A 494 -26.21 15.13 2.64
C GLN A 494 -25.06 15.85 3.34
N GLU A 495 -25.24 16.15 4.63
CA GLU A 495 -24.17 16.66 5.47
C GLU A 495 -22.99 15.68 5.56
N THR A 496 -21.81 16.21 5.86
CA THR A 496 -20.61 15.39 6.06
C THR A 496 -20.85 14.43 7.23
N ALA A 497 -20.65 13.13 7.00
CA ALA A 497 -20.94 12.09 7.97
C ALA A 497 -19.84 11.02 7.96
N HIS A 498 -19.72 10.30 9.09
CA HIS A 498 -18.72 9.24 9.25
C HIS A 498 -19.04 7.98 8.42
N SER A 499 -20.28 7.86 7.96
CA SER A 499 -20.76 6.81 7.06
C SER A 499 -21.99 7.28 6.30
N TYR A 500 -22.24 6.70 5.14
CA TYR A 500 -23.39 6.97 4.28
C TYR A 500 -24.09 5.67 3.90
N THR A 501 -25.41 5.71 3.74
CA THR A 501 -26.18 4.57 3.22
C THR A 501 -26.59 4.83 1.79
N HIS A 502 -26.27 3.89 0.89
CA HIS A 502 -26.68 3.94 -0.51
C HIS A 502 -27.05 2.53 -1.00
N ASN A 503 -28.26 2.38 -1.56
CA ASN A 503 -28.81 1.10 -2.04
C ASN A 503 -28.73 -0.03 -0.99
N GLY A 504 -29.07 0.28 0.27
CA GLY A 504 -29.03 -0.68 1.37
C GLY A 504 -27.63 -1.09 1.86
N LYS A 505 -26.56 -0.52 1.27
CA LYS A 505 -25.18 -0.72 1.71
C LYS A 505 -24.65 0.52 2.43
N THR A 506 -23.92 0.29 3.53
CA THR A 506 -23.18 1.35 4.24
C THR A 506 -21.80 1.53 3.63
N TYR A 507 -21.42 2.79 3.41
CA TYR A 507 -20.12 3.25 2.93
C TYR A 507 -19.51 4.11 4.03
N ASN A 508 -18.43 3.66 4.64
CA ASN A 508 -17.77 4.37 5.74
C ASN A 508 -16.87 5.48 5.21
N THR A 509 -16.31 6.25 6.14
CA THR A 509 -15.21 7.19 5.86
C THR A 509 -14.01 6.80 6.69
N SER A 510 -12.82 7.05 6.15
CA SER A 510 -11.56 6.83 6.86
C SER A 510 -10.71 8.08 6.83
N SER A 511 -9.98 8.31 7.92
CA SER A 511 -9.11 9.47 8.08
C SER A 511 -7.88 9.37 7.15
N ALA A 512 -7.49 10.52 6.59
CA ALA A 512 -6.30 10.68 5.76
C ALA A 512 -5.62 12.01 6.12
N MET A 513 -4.32 12.10 5.89
CA MET A 513 -3.54 13.30 6.18
C MET A 513 -2.56 13.54 5.02
N GLY A 514 -2.32 14.81 4.73
CA GLY A 514 -1.48 15.27 3.63
C GLY A 514 -2.19 16.28 2.74
N ALA A 515 -1.39 17.07 2.03
CA ALA A 515 -1.87 18.02 1.04
C ALA A 515 -2.10 17.32 -0.31
N GLY A 516 -1.22 16.36 -0.66
CA GLY A 516 -1.37 15.45 -1.80
C GLY A 516 -1.66 14.04 -1.32
N ILE A 517 -2.71 13.41 -1.87
CA ILE A 517 -3.13 12.06 -1.50
C ILE A 517 -3.41 11.26 -2.76
N TYR A 518 -2.68 10.15 -2.93
CA TYR A 518 -3.05 9.12 -3.89
C TYR A 518 -4.14 8.21 -3.30
N LEU A 519 -5.24 8.07 -4.02
CA LEU A 519 -6.20 6.98 -3.86
C LEU A 519 -5.68 5.70 -4.52
N ARG A 520 -4.97 5.86 -5.65
CA ARG A 520 -4.24 4.80 -6.36
C ARG A 520 -3.03 5.37 -7.09
N HIS A 521 -1.86 4.77 -6.86
CA HIS A 521 -0.60 5.14 -7.52
C HIS A 521 -0.44 4.48 -8.90
N VAL A 522 0.40 5.05 -9.78
CA VAL A 522 0.57 4.59 -11.17
C VAL A 522 1.45 3.36 -11.35
N TRP A 523 2.48 3.21 -10.52
CA TRP A 523 3.40 2.07 -10.53
C TRP A 523 2.72 0.80 -10.03
N GLY A 524 2.06 0.08 -10.96
CA GLY A 524 1.42 -1.23 -10.77
C GLY A 524 0.15 -1.22 -9.89
N PRO A 525 -0.89 -2.03 -10.19
CA PRO A 525 -1.99 -2.27 -9.25
C PRO A 525 -1.45 -3.01 -8.01
N GLY A 526 -1.54 -2.37 -6.85
CA GLY A 526 -1.12 -2.97 -5.57
C GLY A 526 0.40 -3.04 -5.34
N THR A 527 1.21 -2.26 -6.07
CA THR A 527 2.68 -2.26 -5.87
C THR A 527 3.15 -1.13 -4.94
N VAL A 528 2.63 0.09 -5.11
CA VAL A 528 2.90 1.20 -4.19
C VAL A 528 1.68 1.40 -3.31
N PRO A 529 1.79 1.21 -1.98
CA PRO A 529 0.70 1.44 -1.06
C PRO A 529 0.17 2.88 -1.14
N THR A 530 -1.15 3.02 -1.14
CA THR A 530 -1.86 4.30 -1.19
C THR A 530 -3.03 4.28 -0.21
N PHE A 531 -3.94 5.26 -0.28
CA PHE A 531 -5.10 5.31 0.60
C PHE A 531 -5.96 4.03 0.49
N PHE A 532 -6.33 3.61 -0.72
CA PHE A 532 -7.02 2.33 -0.92
C PHE A 532 -6.01 1.21 -1.11
N SER A 533 -6.14 0.16 -0.30
CA SER A 533 -5.41 -1.10 -0.48
C SER A 533 -5.92 -1.90 -1.69
N ASN A 534 -7.19 -1.74 -2.05
CA ASN A 534 -7.82 -2.38 -3.21
C ASN A 534 -8.67 -1.36 -4.02
N PRO A 535 -8.04 -0.49 -4.81
CA PRO A 535 -8.75 0.45 -5.67
C PRO A 535 -9.47 -0.29 -6.82
N GLN A 536 -10.74 0.02 -7.03
CA GLN A 536 -11.59 -0.62 -8.04
C GLN A 536 -11.93 0.36 -9.16
N ALA A 537 -12.10 -0.16 -10.38
CA ALA A 537 -12.59 0.62 -11.51
C ALA A 537 -14.08 0.96 -11.34
N ASN A 538 -14.55 2.00 -12.05
CA ASN A 538 -15.96 2.42 -12.05
C ASN A 538 -16.47 2.77 -10.65
N GLN A 539 -15.64 3.51 -9.91
CA GLN A 539 -15.94 3.95 -8.56
C GLN A 539 -15.88 5.46 -8.44
N THR A 540 -16.51 6.00 -7.40
CA THR A 540 -16.33 7.39 -6.97
C THR A 540 -16.00 7.40 -5.50
N ALA A 541 -14.93 8.11 -5.15
CA ALA A 541 -14.62 8.44 -3.77
C ALA A 541 -14.91 9.93 -3.55
N TYR A 542 -15.18 10.29 -2.30
CA TYR A 542 -15.26 11.68 -1.87
C TYR A 542 -14.22 11.94 -0.79
N ALA A 543 -13.58 13.09 -0.84
CA ALA A 543 -12.73 13.60 0.23
C ALA A 543 -13.36 14.88 0.80
N TYR A 544 -13.39 15.02 2.11
CA TYR A 544 -13.88 16.25 2.74
C TYR A 544 -13.03 16.65 3.95
N THR A 545 -13.03 17.94 4.22
CA THR A 545 -12.48 18.54 5.44
C THR A 545 -13.20 19.87 5.74
N TYR A 546 -12.97 20.43 6.92
CA TYR A 546 -13.29 21.82 7.20
C TYR A 546 -12.01 22.59 7.51
N VAL A 547 -11.95 23.84 7.05
CA VAL A 547 -10.84 24.75 7.33
C VAL A 547 -11.33 25.93 8.13
N HIS A 548 -10.89 26.02 9.38
CA HIS A 548 -11.15 27.17 10.22
C HIS A 548 -10.25 28.32 9.81
N SER A 549 -10.84 29.48 9.53
CA SER A 549 -10.12 30.73 9.33
C SER A 549 -10.43 31.71 10.46
N SER A 550 -9.41 32.36 11.01
CA SER A 550 -9.56 33.36 12.08
C SER A 550 -10.22 34.66 11.60
N SER A 551 -10.30 34.88 10.29
CA SER A 551 -10.93 36.05 9.68
C SER A 551 -11.44 35.71 8.28
N LYS A 552 -12.30 36.57 7.72
CA LYS A 552 -12.64 36.48 6.30
C LYS A 552 -11.44 36.97 5.47
N GLN A 553 -10.90 36.11 4.60
CA GLN A 553 -9.69 36.42 3.83
C GLN A 553 -9.67 35.76 2.46
N THR A 554 -9.03 36.42 1.50
CA THR A 554 -8.74 35.85 0.17
C THR A 554 -7.39 35.16 0.20
N VAL A 555 -7.35 33.92 -0.24
CA VAL A 555 -6.18 33.05 -0.21
C VAL A 555 -5.97 32.38 -1.56
N GLY A 556 -4.77 31.87 -1.80
CA GLY A 556 -4.48 30.97 -2.91
C GLY A 556 -4.87 29.53 -2.57
N LEU A 557 -5.26 28.78 -3.59
CA LEU A 557 -5.54 27.34 -3.50
C LEU A 557 -4.66 26.61 -4.52
N GLN A 558 -3.75 25.77 -4.03
CA GLN A 558 -3.07 24.76 -4.83
C GLN A 558 -4.01 23.57 -4.97
N LEU A 559 -4.40 23.26 -6.21
CA LEU A 559 -5.39 22.22 -6.51
C LEU A 559 -5.06 21.49 -7.81
N GLU A 560 -5.04 20.17 -7.78
CA GLU A 560 -5.08 19.32 -8.97
C GLU A 560 -5.63 17.92 -8.63
N PHE A 561 -6.12 17.21 -9.65
CA PHE A 561 -6.63 15.83 -9.53
C PHE A 561 -5.81 14.84 -10.35
N GLN A 562 -4.94 15.35 -11.22
CA GLN A 562 -4.01 14.59 -12.03
C GLN A 562 -2.70 15.38 -12.12
N ASN A 563 -1.63 14.82 -11.55
CA ASN A 563 -0.28 15.35 -11.72
C ASN A 563 0.34 14.75 -13.00
N TYR A 564 0.47 15.54 -14.06
CA TYR A 564 0.98 15.11 -15.35
C TYR A 564 2.49 14.91 -15.32
N GLY A 565 2.94 13.71 -15.70
CA GLY A 565 4.36 13.36 -15.70
C GLY A 565 5.17 14.18 -16.70
N ARG A 566 6.37 14.60 -16.29
CA ARG A 566 7.32 15.33 -17.14
C ARG A 566 8.07 14.42 -18.14
N SER A 567 7.74 13.13 -18.14
CA SER A 567 8.23 12.16 -19.13
C SER A 567 7.13 11.66 -20.08
N GLU A 568 5.92 12.23 -20.01
CA GLU A 568 4.74 11.70 -20.70
C GLU A 568 4.17 12.63 -21.76
N MET A 569 3.82 12.06 -22.92
CA MET A 569 3.15 12.75 -24.03
C MET A 569 1.64 13.00 -23.79
N ASP A 570 1.22 13.07 -22.52
CA ASP A 570 -0.18 13.12 -22.11
C ASP A 570 -0.88 14.39 -22.62
N LEU A 571 -2.16 14.25 -22.97
CA LEU A 571 -3.01 15.36 -23.38
C LEU A 571 -3.50 16.14 -22.16
N ALA A 572 -3.60 17.46 -22.29
CA ALA A 572 -4.21 18.32 -21.28
C ALA A 572 -5.67 17.94 -21.03
N ALA A 573 -6.19 18.24 -19.84
CA ALA A 573 -7.59 18.03 -19.52
C ALA A 573 -8.51 18.80 -20.50
N PRO A 574 -9.72 18.29 -20.79
CA PRO A 574 -10.68 18.99 -21.62
C PRO A 574 -11.02 20.38 -21.05
N GLN A 575 -11.25 21.36 -21.93
CA GLN A 575 -11.66 22.70 -21.51
C GLN A 575 -12.94 22.64 -20.67
N GLY A 576 -12.94 23.37 -19.55
CA GLY A 576 -14.05 23.36 -18.59
C GLY A 576 -14.12 22.12 -17.70
N GLN A 577 -13.14 21.20 -17.78
CA GLN A 577 -13.03 20.05 -16.90
C GLN A 577 -11.69 20.04 -16.16
N TRP A 578 -11.70 19.51 -14.94
CA TRP A 578 -10.54 19.39 -14.07
C TRP A 578 -9.59 18.27 -14.49
N ASP A 579 -10.17 17.17 -14.94
CA ASP A 579 -9.50 15.99 -15.45
C ASP A 579 -10.47 15.28 -16.40
N TYR A 580 -10.06 14.13 -16.93
CA TYR A 580 -10.92 13.35 -17.81
C TYR A 580 -11.92 12.41 -17.09
N TYR A 581 -12.00 12.46 -15.75
CA TYR A 581 -13.02 11.75 -14.97
C TYR A 581 -14.04 12.69 -14.34
N ASN A 582 -14.01 13.97 -14.70
CA ASN A 582 -14.92 14.98 -14.21
C ASN A 582 -14.89 15.12 -12.68
N SER A 583 -13.68 15.11 -12.10
CA SER A 583 -13.47 15.46 -10.70
C SER A 583 -13.99 16.87 -10.41
N LYS A 584 -14.48 17.08 -9.19
CA LYS A 584 -15.10 18.35 -8.77
C LYS A 584 -14.70 18.70 -7.34
N ILE A 585 -14.74 19.98 -7.04
CA ILE A 585 -14.52 20.51 -5.69
C ILE A 585 -15.54 21.63 -5.40
N TRP A 586 -15.96 21.68 -4.15
CA TRP A 586 -16.77 22.75 -3.59
C TRP A 586 -16.11 23.32 -2.33
N ILE A 587 -16.13 24.64 -2.21
CA ILE A 587 -15.78 25.35 -0.98
C ILE A 587 -17.04 26.10 -0.53
N ASN A 588 -17.51 25.83 0.69
CA ASN A 588 -18.78 26.35 1.21
C ASN A 588 -19.96 26.11 0.24
N ASP A 589 -20.01 24.90 -0.32
CA ASP A 589 -21.00 24.46 -1.31
C ASP A 589 -20.98 25.23 -2.64
N GLU A 590 -20.00 26.13 -2.86
CA GLU A 590 -19.74 26.79 -4.14
C GLU A 590 -18.69 26.01 -4.95
N ALA A 591 -19.03 25.67 -6.20
CA ALA A 591 -18.14 24.90 -7.07
C ALA A 591 -16.93 25.73 -7.52
N ILE A 592 -15.72 25.15 -7.44
CA ILE A 592 -14.51 25.78 -7.96
C ILE A 592 -14.27 25.28 -9.40
N ASN A 593 -14.27 26.22 -10.34
CA ASN A 593 -14.06 25.94 -11.75
C ASN A 593 -12.59 25.60 -12.06
N PRO A 594 -12.34 24.72 -13.03
CA PRO A 594 -10.98 24.46 -13.53
C PRO A 594 -10.36 25.71 -14.15
N PRO A 595 -9.02 25.82 -14.17
CA PRO A 595 -8.35 26.87 -14.92
C PRO A 595 -8.63 26.73 -16.41
N VAL A 596 -8.44 27.82 -17.15
CA VAL A 596 -8.40 27.76 -18.62
C VAL A 596 -7.10 27.08 -19.03
N TRP A 597 -7.16 25.88 -19.58
CA TRP A 597 -5.96 25.15 -20.01
C TRP A 597 -5.32 25.85 -21.22
N GLN A 598 -4.01 26.08 -21.18
CA GLN A 598 -3.29 26.75 -22.27
C GLN A 598 -3.07 25.82 -23.46
N ASN A 599 -3.10 24.52 -23.24
CA ASN A 599 -2.99 23.50 -24.27
C ASN A 599 -4.36 22.94 -24.64
N THR A 600 -4.61 22.84 -25.95
CA THR A 600 -5.85 22.30 -26.55
C THR A 600 -5.57 21.28 -27.65
N HIS A 601 -4.32 20.80 -27.72
CA HIS A 601 -3.89 19.84 -28.73
C HIS A 601 -4.53 18.46 -28.50
N THR A 602 -4.75 17.74 -29.59
CA THR A 602 -5.33 16.39 -29.59
C THR A 602 -4.30 15.30 -29.94
N GLY A 603 -3.16 15.70 -30.51
CA GLY A 603 -2.04 14.81 -30.79
C GLY A 603 -1.09 14.70 -29.60
N LYS A 604 -0.58 13.49 -29.36
CA LYS A 604 0.44 13.22 -28.35
C LYS A 604 1.83 13.52 -28.89
N SER A 605 2.61 14.31 -28.16
CA SER A 605 4.01 14.54 -28.48
C SER A 605 4.75 15.04 -27.24
N ASN A 606 5.99 14.57 -27.07
CA ASN A 606 6.92 15.08 -26.06
C ASN A 606 7.49 16.45 -26.43
N GLU A 607 7.34 16.86 -27.69
CA GLU A 607 7.76 18.15 -28.21
C GLU A 607 6.70 19.25 -28.02
N ILE A 608 5.52 18.90 -27.49
CA ILE A 608 4.53 19.89 -27.07
C ILE A 608 4.77 20.22 -25.60
N THR A 609 5.05 21.50 -25.34
CA THR A 609 5.39 21.99 -24.00
C THR A 609 4.30 21.70 -22.98
N LEU A 610 4.68 21.13 -21.83
CA LEU A 610 3.82 21.04 -20.66
C LEU A 610 3.73 22.42 -19.99
N LYS A 611 2.55 23.03 -20.01
CA LYS A 611 2.30 24.39 -19.55
C LYS A 611 1.56 24.34 -18.21
N ASN A 612 0.35 24.87 -18.12
CA ASN A 612 -0.38 25.09 -16.88
C ASN A 612 -1.19 23.88 -16.39
N GLU A 613 -0.95 22.68 -16.93
CA GLU A 613 -1.66 21.46 -16.54
C GLU A 613 -1.39 21.07 -15.07
N ASN A 614 -0.13 21.18 -14.62
CA ASN A 614 0.23 20.98 -13.21
C ASN A 614 0.04 22.27 -12.42
N PHE A 615 -0.42 22.19 -11.17
CA PHE A 615 -0.68 23.39 -10.36
C PHE A 615 0.57 24.27 -10.16
N THR A 616 1.76 23.66 -10.17
CA THR A 616 3.05 24.35 -10.01
C THR A 616 3.42 25.27 -11.17
N ALA A 617 2.80 25.06 -12.33
CA ALA A 617 3.05 25.82 -13.55
C ALA A 617 2.00 26.91 -13.81
N ARG A 618 1.20 27.24 -12.78
CA ARG A 618 0.21 28.31 -12.83
C ARG A 618 0.08 29.02 -11.49
N PRO A 619 -0.46 30.26 -11.46
CA PRO A 619 -0.82 30.89 -10.21
C PRO A 619 -1.83 30.04 -9.40
N PRO A 620 -1.77 30.08 -8.06
CA PRO A 620 -2.81 29.50 -7.21
C PRO A 620 -4.18 30.04 -7.56
N ILE A 621 -5.22 29.24 -7.35
CA ILE A 621 -6.61 29.67 -7.59
C ILE A 621 -7.01 30.60 -6.45
N SER A 622 -7.46 31.81 -6.77
CA SER A 622 -7.94 32.75 -5.76
C SER A 622 -9.31 32.31 -5.22
N VAL A 623 -9.42 32.12 -3.92
CA VAL A 623 -10.65 31.73 -3.22
C VAL A 623 -10.83 32.55 -1.94
N THR A 624 -12.07 32.70 -1.47
CA THR A 624 -12.37 33.44 -0.22
C THR A 624 -12.78 32.46 0.87
N LEU A 625 -12.08 32.50 2.00
CA LEU A 625 -12.49 31.82 3.22
C LEU A 625 -13.30 32.79 4.07
N ASN A 626 -14.44 32.35 4.57
CA ASN A 626 -15.21 33.05 5.59
C ASN A 626 -14.52 32.88 6.96
N GLU A 627 -14.77 33.81 7.87
CA GLU A 627 -14.41 33.63 9.28
C GLU A 627 -15.13 32.39 9.85
N GLY A 628 -14.42 31.57 10.62
CA GLY A 628 -14.93 30.29 11.11
C GLY A 628 -14.66 29.12 10.17
N TRP A 629 -15.49 28.07 10.24
CA TRP A 629 -15.32 26.83 9.49
C TRP A 629 -15.78 26.95 8.04
N ASN A 630 -14.89 26.60 7.11
CA ASN A 630 -15.16 26.54 5.69
C ASN A 630 -15.20 25.08 5.23
N LYS A 631 -16.30 24.62 4.63
CA LYS A 631 -16.45 23.25 4.14
C LYS A 631 -15.66 23.08 2.85
N VAL A 632 -14.87 22.02 2.74
CA VAL A 632 -14.24 21.60 1.49
C VAL A 632 -14.71 20.19 1.17
N LEU A 633 -15.32 20.00 0.00
CA LEU A 633 -15.78 18.71 -0.49
C LEU A 633 -15.20 18.46 -1.88
N ILE A 634 -14.65 17.27 -2.11
CA ILE A 634 -14.06 16.85 -3.37
C ILE A 634 -14.74 15.56 -3.82
N LYS A 635 -15.13 15.51 -5.10
CA LYS A 635 -15.60 14.32 -5.81
C LYS A 635 -14.50 13.80 -6.71
N LEU A 636 -14.20 12.50 -6.60
CA LEU A 636 -13.10 11.83 -7.30
C LEU A 636 -13.61 10.58 -8.03
N PRO A 637 -14.28 10.72 -9.18
CA PRO A 637 -14.72 9.59 -9.98
C PRO A 637 -13.52 8.91 -10.66
N ASN A 638 -13.65 7.62 -10.93
CA ASN A 638 -12.78 6.88 -11.85
C ASN A 638 -13.63 5.92 -12.69
N ASN A 639 -13.23 5.71 -13.94
CA ASN A 639 -13.82 4.72 -14.84
C ASN A 639 -12.71 3.82 -15.43
N GLY A 640 -11.87 3.28 -14.55
CA GLY A 640 -10.70 2.50 -14.92
C GLY A 640 -9.39 3.24 -14.67
N PHE A 641 -8.28 2.54 -14.94
CA PHE A 641 -6.92 3.04 -14.65
C PHE A 641 -6.03 3.11 -15.90
N THR A 642 -6.63 2.99 -17.07
CA THR A 642 -5.96 3.04 -18.38
C THR A 642 -6.83 3.84 -19.34
N ARG A 643 -6.23 4.78 -20.07
CA ARG A 643 -6.91 5.54 -21.11
C ARG A 643 -5.95 5.97 -22.20
N ASN A 644 -6.49 6.33 -23.35
CA ASN A 644 -5.65 6.69 -24.49
C ASN A 644 -5.08 8.10 -24.38
N GLU A 645 -5.62 9.01 -23.58
CA GLU A 645 -5.15 10.41 -23.51
C GLU A 645 -4.03 10.62 -22.49
N VAL A 646 -4.03 9.82 -21.42
CA VAL A 646 -3.11 9.93 -20.28
C VAL A 646 -2.57 8.53 -19.95
N ARG A 647 -1.25 8.33 -20.06
CA ARG A 647 -0.60 7.04 -19.83
C ARG A 647 -0.57 6.70 -18.34
N LEU A 648 -0.12 7.65 -17.52
CA LEU A 648 0.04 7.47 -16.08
C LEU A 648 -1.17 8.06 -15.34
N MET A 649 -2.27 7.33 -15.36
CA MET A 649 -3.51 7.72 -14.65
C MET A 649 -3.35 7.61 -13.13
N LYS A 650 -3.21 8.78 -12.50
CA LYS A 650 -3.12 8.93 -11.05
C LYS A 650 -4.53 9.16 -10.52
N TRP A 651 -5.03 8.29 -9.67
CA TRP A 651 -6.26 8.59 -8.95
C TRP A 651 -5.86 9.27 -7.65
N MET A 652 -5.91 10.60 -7.64
CA MET A 652 -5.35 11.41 -6.56
C MET A 652 -6.07 12.75 -6.43
N PHE A 653 -5.70 13.49 -5.40
CA PHE A 653 -5.89 14.93 -5.37
C PHE A 653 -4.75 15.59 -4.60
N THR A 654 -4.42 16.82 -4.99
CA THR A 654 -3.64 17.75 -4.17
C THR A 654 -4.52 18.95 -3.88
N CYS A 655 -4.67 19.32 -2.61
CA CYS A 655 -5.52 20.43 -2.18
C CYS A 655 -4.98 21.07 -0.89
N VAL A 656 -4.45 22.29 -0.99
CA VAL A 656 -3.98 23.06 0.18
C VAL A 656 -4.11 24.57 -0.05
N PHE A 657 -4.38 25.30 1.04
CA PHE A 657 -4.51 26.76 1.01
C PHE A 657 -3.15 27.40 1.29
N VAL A 658 -2.81 28.40 0.49
CA VAL A 658 -1.52 29.08 0.48
C VAL A 658 -1.72 30.58 0.37
N THR A 659 -0.67 31.36 0.60
CA THR A 659 -0.66 32.79 0.30
C THR A 659 -1.01 33.02 -1.19
N PRO A 660 -1.56 34.19 -1.58
CA PRO A 660 -1.99 34.44 -2.96
C PRO A 660 -0.89 34.25 -4.03
N ASP A 661 0.39 34.41 -3.65
CA ASP A 661 1.54 34.15 -4.53
C ASP A 661 1.97 32.67 -4.58
N GLY A 662 1.36 31.83 -3.74
CA GLY A 662 1.58 30.39 -3.68
C GLY A 662 2.83 29.97 -2.91
N LYS A 663 3.55 30.92 -2.30
CA LYS A 663 4.82 30.65 -1.64
C LYS A 663 4.62 30.04 -0.27
N ASP A 664 3.78 30.59 0.58
CA ASP A 664 3.74 30.26 2.01
C ASP A 664 2.39 29.72 2.46
N ALA A 665 2.37 29.11 3.66
CA ALA A 665 1.13 28.71 4.30
C ALA A 665 0.35 29.95 4.76
N VAL A 666 -0.98 29.91 4.69
CA VAL A 666 -1.81 30.95 5.28
C VAL A 666 -1.79 30.80 6.79
N GLU A 667 -1.46 31.88 7.50
CA GLU A 667 -1.37 31.89 8.96
C GLU A 667 -2.74 31.62 9.61
N GLY A 668 -2.75 30.79 10.66
CA GLY A 668 -3.93 30.57 11.50
C GLY A 668 -5.00 29.64 10.92
N LEU A 669 -4.76 28.98 9.78
CA LEU A 669 -5.68 27.97 9.27
C LEU A 669 -5.58 26.65 10.03
N ILE A 670 -6.73 26.08 10.39
CA ILE A 670 -6.83 24.77 11.05
C ILE A 670 -7.65 23.84 10.17
N TYR A 671 -7.08 22.73 9.74
CA TYR A 671 -7.77 21.69 8.97
C TYR A 671 -8.30 20.63 9.93
N SER A 672 -9.60 20.35 9.85
CA SER A 672 -10.24 19.36 10.69
C SER A 672 -11.53 18.85 10.03
N PRO A 673 -11.61 17.56 9.68
CA PRO A 673 -12.84 16.99 9.14
C PRO A 673 -13.98 16.95 10.17
N ASP A 674 -13.67 16.96 11.47
CA ASP A 674 -14.65 16.89 12.57
C ASP A 674 -14.86 18.25 13.30
N LYS A 675 -14.35 19.37 12.75
CA LYS A 675 -14.45 20.74 13.30
C LYS A 675 -13.85 20.92 14.71
N ASN A 676 -12.80 20.17 15.01
CA ASN A 676 -11.98 20.33 16.21
C ASN A 676 -10.98 21.48 16.02
N LEU A 677 -11.05 22.49 16.91
CA LEU A 677 -10.05 23.56 16.95
C LEU A 677 -8.68 23.07 17.44
N ASN A 678 -8.64 21.94 18.15
CA ASN A 678 -7.39 21.32 18.56
C ASN A 678 -7.02 20.20 17.56
N PRO A 679 -6.00 20.39 16.72
CA PRO A 679 -5.60 19.40 15.72
C PRO A 679 -5.07 18.10 16.36
N MET A 680 -4.61 18.11 17.62
CA MET A 680 -4.14 16.87 18.27
C MET A 680 -5.28 15.90 18.59
N ILE A 681 -6.52 16.39 18.72
CA ILE A 681 -7.70 15.53 18.85
C ILE A 681 -7.93 14.74 17.56
N GLU A 682 -7.63 15.33 16.40
CA GLU A 682 -7.73 14.68 15.09
C GLU A 682 -6.65 13.62 14.87
N VAL A 683 -5.43 13.90 15.33
CA VAL A 683 -4.33 12.92 15.33
C VAL A 683 -4.71 11.70 16.16
N LEU A 684 -5.23 11.91 17.38
CA LEU A 684 -5.72 10.82 18.23
C LEU A 684 -6.92 10.09 17.61
N THR A 685 -7.85 10.83 16.99
CA THR A 685 -8.98 10.23 16.26
C THR A 685 -8.51 9.35 15.11
N SER A 686 -7.50 9.78 14.38
CA SER A 686 -6.90 9.00 13.29
C SER A 686 -6.21 7.74 13.79
N ALA A 687 -5.51 7.80 14.93
CA ALA A 687 -4.93 6.63 15.58
C ALA A 687 -6.01 5.63 16.02
N ILE A 688 -7.13 6.11 16.57
CA ILE A 688 -8.30 5.30 16.96
C ILE A 688 -8.96 4.65 15.73
N ASP A 689 -9.16 5.40 14.66
CA ASP A 689 -9.73 4.91 13.40
C ASP A 689 -8.83 3.80 12.81
N ASN A 690 -7.50 4.01 12.81
CA ASN A 690 -6.53 3.01 12.35
C ASN A 690 -6.56 1.73 13.20
N ALA A 691 -6.57 1.87 14.53
CA ALA A 691 -6.67 0.72 15.43
C ALA A 691 -7.96 -0.09 15.18
N ASN A 692 -9.08 0.60 14.98
CA ASN A 692 -10.36 -0.05 14.64
C ASN A 692 -10.32 -0.72 13.27
N ALA A 693 -9.78 -0.05 12.25
CA ALA A 693 -9.64 -0.61 10.91
C ALA A 693 -8.82 -1.90 10.92
N ILE A 694 -7.67 -1.90 11.61
CA ILE A 694 -6.83 -3.09 11.78
C ILE A 694 -7.61 -4.19 12.49
N LYS A 695 -8.16 -3.90 13.68
CA LYS A 695 -8.94 -4.86 14.48
C LYS A 695 -10.08 -5.50 13.68
N ASN A 696 -10.77 -4.72 12.84
CA ASN A 696 -11.89 -5.21 12.02
C ASN A 696 -11.44 -5.97 10.76
N SER A 697 -10.18 -5.82 10.34
CA SER A 697 -9.62 -6.46 9.15
C SER A 697 -8.97 -7.81 9.40
N VAL A 698 -8.71 -8.18 10.66
CA VAL A 698 -7.97 -9.40 11.00
C VAL A 698 -8.87 -10.64 11.09
N MET A 699 -8.27 -11.80 10.87
CA MET A 699 -8.90 -13.09 11.15
C MET A 699 -8.61 -13.52 12.60
N VAL A 700 -9.65 -13.99 13.31
CA VAL A 700 -9.53 -14.46 14.70
C VAL A 700 -9.52 -15.98 14.74
N GLY A 701 -8.58 -16.57 15.47
CA GLY A 701 -8.40 -18.02 15.62
C GLY A 701 -7.00 -18.37 16.10
N ALA A 702 -6.74 -19.66 16.36
CA ALA A 702 -5.44 -20.14 16.84
C ALA A 702 -4.50 -20.61 15.72
N GLU A 703 -5.01 -20.71 14.49
CA GLU A 703 -4.22 -21.17 13.35
C GLU A 703 -3.18 -20.12 12.92
N PRO A 704 -2.08 -20.54 12.28
CA PRO A 704 -1.11 -19.61 11.73
C PRO A 704 -1.76 -18.55 10.83
N GLY A 705 -1.36 -17.29 11.02
CA GLY A 705 -1.87 -16.14 10.27
C GLY A 705 -3.13 -15.52 10.88
N LYS A 706 -3.66 -16.06 11.98
CA LYS A 706 -4.78 -15.47 12.71
C LYS A 706 -4.33 -14.88 14.04
N TYR A 707 -5.18 -14.06 14.65
CA TYR A 707 -4.99 -13.47 15.98
C TYR A 707 -5.84 -14.18 17.02
N SER A 708 -5.31 -14.36 18.22
CA SER A 708 -6.08 -14.91 19.34
C SER A 708 -7.18 -13.94 19.78
N THR A 709 -8.26 -14.48 20.35
CA THR A 709 -9.34 -13.68 20.99
C THR A 709 -8.78 -12.73 22.05
N THR A 710 -7.80 -13.20 22.84
CA THR A 710 -7.09 -12.41 23.86
C THR A 710 -6.35 -11.22 23.26
N ALA A 711 -5.64 -11.40 22.13
CA ALA A 711 -4.93 -10.30 21.47
C ALA A 711 -5.90 -9.22 20.98
N VAL A 712 -7.03 -9.63 20.37
CA VAL A 712 -8.07 -8.71 19.88
C VAL A 712 -8.73 -7.96 21.03
N ALA A 713 -9.06 -8.64 22.13
CA ALA A 713 -9.63 -8.01 23.33
C ALA A 713 -8.67 -7.00 23.97
N LYS A 714 -7.36 -7.29 23.97
CA LYS A 714 -6.33 -6.35 24.44
C LYS A 714 -6.29 -5.09 23.58
N LEU A 715 -6.33 -5.22 22.26
CA LEU A 715 -6.39 -4.06 21.35
C LEU A 715 -7.68 -3.26 21.55
N GLN A 716 -8.83 -3.92 21.75
CA GLN A 716 -10.09 -3.22 22.06
C GLN A 716 -9.98 -2.37 23.33
N LYS A 717 -9.43 -2.92 24.41
CA LYS A 717 -9.24 -2.18 25.68
C LYS A 717 -8.35 -0.94 25.49
N ASN A 718 -7.33 -1.05 24.65
CA ASN A 718 -6.45 0.07 24.31
C ASN A 718 -7.19 1.17 23.53
N ILE A 719 -8.04 0.78 22.58
CA ILE A 719 -8.92 1.71 21.85
C ILE A 719 -9.87 2.43 22.81
N ASP A 720 -10.49 1.71 23.75
CA ASP A 720 -11.41 2.28 24.73
C ASP A 720 -10.69 3.31 25.63
N ALA A 721 -9.45 3.03 26.05
CA ALA A 721 -8.65 3.97 26.82
C ALA A 721 -8.33 5.25 26.03
N ALA A 722 -8.00 5.13 24.74
CA ALA A 722 -7.76 6.28 23.86
C ALA A 722 -9.02 7.13 23.65
N LEU A 723 -10.21 6.50 23.56
CA LEU A 723 -11.49 7.20 23.48
C LEU A 723 -11.79 8.03 24.73
N VAL A 724 -11.42 7.55 25.92
CA VAL A 724 -11.55 8.33 27.17
C VAL A 724 -10.70 9.60 27.12
N VAL A 725 -9.45 9.50 26.64
CA VAL A 725 -8.56 10.66 26.44
C VAL A 725 -9.17 11.63 25.44
N LYS A 726 -9.57 11.15 24.26
CA LYS A 726 -10.17 11.97 23.19
C LYS A 726 -11.35 12.80 23.68
N ASN A 727 -12.22 12.22 24.51
CA ASN A 727 -13.45 12.87 24.98
C ASN A 727 -13.25 13.80 26.18
N ASN A 728 -12.02 13.95 26.69
CA ASN A 728 -11.72 14.88 27.79
C ASN A 728 -11.22 16.22 27.23
N PRO A 729 -12.01 17.32 27.26
CA PRO A 729 -11.63 18.60 26.67
C PRO A 729 -10.59 19.38 27.49
N ASN A 730 -10.22 18.92 28.69
CA ASN A 730 -9.31 19.62 29.59
C ASN A 730 -7.84 19.21 29.43
N LEU A 731 -7.52 18.34 28.47
CA LEU A 731 -6.18 17.84 28.26
C LEU A 731 -5.34 18.76 27.36
N THR A 732 -4.03 18.71 27.56
CA THR A 732 -3.02 19.40 26.77
C THR A 732 -2.76 18.70 25.43
N ASN A 733 -2.13 19.41 24.49
CA ASN A 733 -1.74 18.84 23.20
C ASN A 733 -0.77 17.66 23.36
N GLU A 734 0.13 17.76 24.33
CA GLU A 734 1.11 16.75 24.68
C GLU A 734 0.45 15.47 25.20
N GLU A 735 -0.64 15.58 25.95
CA GLU A 735 -1.40 14.42 26.45
C GLU A 735 -2.16 13.71 25.32
N TYR A 736 -2.81 14.46 24.42
CA TYR A 736 -3.45 13.86 23.24
C TYR A 736 -2.42 13.16 22.34
N LYS A 737 -1.28 13.82 22.11
CA LYS A 737 -0.18 13.26 21.32
C LYS A 737 0.36 11.98 21.94
N ALA A 738 0.65 11.99 23.26
CA ALA A 738 1.15 10.81 23.96
C ALA A 738 0.16 9.63 23.89
N ALA A 739 -1.15 9.88 23.94
CA ALA A 739 -2.15 8.84 23.77
C ALA A 739 -2.18 8.26 22.35
N ALA A 740 -2.02 9.10 21.32
CA ALA A 740 -1.95 8.65 19.93
C ALA A 740 -0.70 7.79 19.67
N GLU A 741 0.44 8.21 20.19
CA GLU A 741 1.70 7.46 20.12
C GLU A 741 1.61 6.12 20.86
N LEU A 742 1.00 6.11 22.06
CA LEU A 742 0.80 4.88 22.83
C LEU A 742 -0.09 3.88 22.07
N LEU A 743 -1.21 4.33 21.51
CA LEU A 743 -2.10 3.47 20.75
C LEU A 743 -1.41 2.92 19.48
N THR A 744 -0.61 3.74 18.81
CA THR A 744 0.17 3.33 17.63
C THR A 744 1.18 2.23 17.99
N LYS A 745 1.90 2.37 19.10
CA LYS A 745 2.79 1.31 19.61
C LYS A 745 2.02 0.03 19.92
N GLN A 746 0.83 0.15 20.51
CA GLN A 746 -0.02 -0.99 20.84
C GLN A 746 -0.57 -1.71 19.60
N ILE A 747 -0.77 -1.01 18.48
CA ILE A 747 -1.09 -1.62 17.18
C ILE A 747 0.08 -2.47 16.68
N GLU A 748 1.32 -1.99 16.80
CA GLU A 748 2.50 -2.76 16.38
C GLU A 748 2.74 -4.00 17.26
N ASP A 749 2.52 -3.87 18.57
CA ASP A 749 2.53 -5.02 19.49
C ASP A 749 1.41 -6.01 19.14
N PHE A 750 0.24 -5.51 18.75
CA PHE A 750 -0.85 -6.35 18.27
C PHE A 750 -0.44 -7.10 16.99
N LYS A 751 0.09 -6.44 15.95
CA LYS A 751 0.56 -7.11 14.72
C LYS A 751 1.57 -8.24 14.98
N LYS A 752 2.50 -8.03 15.92
CA LYS A 752 3.49 -9.05 16.32
C LYS A 752 2.89 -10.24 17.05
N SER A 753 1.68 -10.10 17.60
CA SER A 753 0.96 -11.18 18.29
C SER A 753 0.22 -12.15 17.37
N ILE A 754 0.34 -11.97 16.03
CA ILE A 754 -0.20 -12.93 15.06
C ILE A 754 0.41 -14.31 15.27
N ASN A 755 -0.42 -15.35 15.16
CA ASN A 755 0.04 -16.72 15.35
C ASN A 755 0.97 -17.12 14.20
N MET A 756 2.22 -17.47 14.53
CA MET A 756 3.19 -17.99 13.57
C MET A 756 3.11 -19.52 13.47
N PRO A 757 3.54 -20.14 12.36
CA PRO A 757 3.77 -21.58 12.32
C PRO A 757 4.68 -22.03 13.47
N LYS A 758 4.30 -23.08 14.21
CA LYS A 758 5.05 -23.56 15.37
C LYS A 758 6.32 -24.28 14.93
N VAL A 759 7.42 -23.98 15.61
CA VAL A 759 8.71 -24.65 15.41
C VAL A 759 8.66 -26.03 16.05
N SER A 760 9.04 -27.06 15.30
CA SER A 760 9.14 -28.43 15.77
C SER A 760 10.43 -28.66 16.56
N THR A 761 10.33 -29.46 17.62
CA THR A 761 11.44 -29.96 18.43
C THR A 761 11.57 -31.47 18.31
N GLU A 762 12.57 -32.07 18.95
CA GLU A 762 12.70 -33.53 19.01
C GLU A 762 11.49 -34.21 19.66
N SER A 763 10.90 -33.58 20.68
CA SER A 763 9.77 -34.13 21.44
C SER A 763 8.40 -33.76 20.87
N LYS A 764 8.29 -32.71 20.05
CA LYS A 764 7.02 -32.22 19.48
C LYS A 764 7.20 -31.83 18.01
N GLN A 765 6.53 -32.53 17.11
CA GLN A 765 6.62 -32.26 15.66
C GLN A 765 5.28 -31.79 15.09
N TYR A 766 5.25 -30.55 14.60
CA TYR A 766 4.11 -29.92 13.95
C TYR A 766 4.24 -30.08 12.44
N TRP A 767 3.30 -30.80 11.82
CA TRP A 767 3.32 -31.10 10.39
C TRP A 767 2.27 -30.30 9.64
N TYR A 768 2.73 -29.44 8.75
CA TYR A 768 1.91 -28.50 7.98
C TYR A 768 1.76 -28.93 6.52
N SER A 769 0.58 -28.71 5.94
CA SER A 769 0.45 -28.54 4.49
C SER A 769 0.59 -27.06 4.14
N LEU A 770 1.18 -26.78 2.97
CA LEU A 770 1.36 -25.43 2.44
C LEU A 770 0.59 -25.29 1.13
N SER A 771 -0.31 -24.32 1.02
CA SER A 771 -1.05 -24.02 -0.22
C SER A 771 -1.03 -22.53 -0.54
N ALA A 772 -1.21 -22.16 -1.80
CA ALA A 772 -1.45 -20.77 -2.23
C ALA A 772 -2.92 -20.63 -2.65
N PRO A 773 -3.86 -20.35 -1.71
CA PRO A 773 -5.28 -20.60 -1.96
C PRO A 773 -5.89 -19.66 -2.99
N ASN A 774 -5.37 -18.44 -3.08
CA ASN A 774 -5.80 -17.45 -4.06
C ASN A 774 -5.37 -17.82 -5.49
N ARG A 775 -4.41 -18.74 -5.64
CA ARG A 775 -4.03 -19.32 -6.94
C ARG A 775 -4.87 -20.55 -7.27
N ASP A 776 -4.89 -21.52 -6.36
CA ASP A 776 -5.72 -22.73 -6.45
C ASP A 776 -5.78 -23.37 -5.05
N ALA A 777 -6.92 -23.25 -4.37
CA ALA A 777 -7.13 -23.75 -3.02
C ALA A 777 -7.10 -25.28 -2.90
N SER A 778 -7.20 -26.01 -4.00
CA SER A 778 -7.17 -27.49 -3.98
C SER A 778 -5.76 -28.06 -3.92
N ARG A 779 -4.73 -27.23 -4.15
CA ARG A 779 -3.34 -27.67 -4.35
C ARG A 779 -2.42 -27.29 -3.20
N VAL A 780 -1.58 -28.23 -2.79
CA VAL A 780 -0.54 -28.05 -1.77
C VAL A 780 0.84 -28.41 -2.31
N VAL A 781 1.88 -27.82 -1.72
CA VAL A 781 3.28 -28.08 -2.04
C VAL A 781 3.62 -29.53 -1.72
N ALA A 782 4.02 -30.28 -2.74
CA ALA A 782 4.32 -31.71 -2.62
C ALA A 782 5.79 -32.01 -2.86
N TYR A 783 6.40 -32.78 -1.95
CA TYR A 783 7.73 -33.34 -2.14
C TYR A 783 7.75 -34.30 -3.34
N GLN A 784 8.67 -34.07 -4.30
CA GLN A 784 8.82 -34.86 -5.52
C GLN A 784 10.12 -35.69 -5.56
N GLY A 785 10.93 -35.64 -4.50
CA GLY A 785 12.29 -36.17 -4.47
C GLY A 785 13.35 -35.07 -4.36
N ASP A 786 14.54 -35.44 -3.90
CA ASP A 786 15.68 -34.53 -3.80
C ASP A 786 16.11 -34.03 -5.18
N ASN A 787 16.36 -32.73 -5.29
CA ASN A 787 16.72 -32.03 -6.53
C ASN A 787 15.67 -32.10 -7.66
N VAL A 788 14.44 -32.50 -7.34
CA VAL A 788 13.29 -32.47 -8.25
C VAL A 788 12.47 -31.21 -8.01
N ASN A 789 11.93 -30.61 -9.07
CA ASN A 789 11.09 -29.43 -9.00
C ASN A 789 9.88 -29.69 -8.09
N LEU A 790 9.61 -28.76 -7.18
CA LEU A 790 8.42 -28.78 -6.34
C LEU A 790 7.18 -28.42 -7.17
N ILE A 791 6.07 -29.09 -6.91
CA ILE A 791 4.82 -28.94 -7.64
C ILE A 791 3.64 -28.88 -6.66
N GLY A 792 2.69 -28.00 -6.94
CA GLY A 792 1.37 -27.95 -6.30
C GLY A 792 0.47 -29.09 -6.81
N GLN A 793 0.11 -30.02 -5.92
CA GLN A 793 -0.72 -31.19 -6.24
C GLN A 793 -2.00 -31.22 -5.37
N PRO A 794 -3.10 -31.84 -5.84
CA PRO A 794 -4.30 -32.03 -5.03
C PRO A 794 -3.97 -32.70 -3.70
N PHE A 795 -4.41 -32.09 -2.59
CA PHE A 795 -4.15 -32.63 -1.27
C PHE A 795 -4.85 -33.97 -1.06
N ALA A 796 -4.11 -34.97 -0.57
CA ALA A 796 -4.68 -36.21 -0.06
C ALA A 796 -4.29 -36.37 1.41
N ALA A 797 -5.30 -36.49 2.28
CA ALA A 797 -5.10 -36.69 3.71
C ALA A 797 -4.25 -37.95 3.97
N ASN A 798 -3.55 -37.97 5.11
CA ASN A 798 -2.69 -39.08 5.54
C ASN A 798 -1.57 -39.45 4.55
N THR A 799 -1.13 -38.51 3.70
CA THR A 799 -0.04 -38.72 2.75
C THR A 799 1.15 -37.82 3.09
N ASP A 800 2.27 -38.42 3.50
CA ASP A 800 3.41 -37.70 4.07
C ASP A 800 4.12 -36.74 3.09
N LYS A 801 4.05 -36.97 1.78
CA LYS A 801 4.70 -36.09 0.77
C LYS A 801 4.18 -34.65 0.76
N PHE A 802 3.02 -34.39 1.36
CA PHE A 802 2.42 -33.05 1.46
C PHE A 802 2.77 -32.33 2.77
N LEU A 803 3.46 -33.01 3.68
CA LEU A 803 3.65 -32.56 5.04
C LEU A 803 5.06 -32.05 5.26
N TRP A 804 5.14 -30.85 5.84
CA TRP A 804 6.38 -30.13 6.11
C TRP A 804 6.39 -29.66 7.55
N LYS A 805 7.48 -29.93 8.29
CA LYS A 805 7.71 -29.37 9.62
C LYS A 805 8.57 -28.13 9.52
N VAL A 806 8.37 -27.20 10.45
CA VAL A 806 9.19 -25.98 10.58
C VAL A 806 10.28 -26.23 11.62
N THR A 807 11.54 -25.91 11.31
CA THR A 807 12.62 -25.81 12.31
C THR A 807 13.28 -24.43 12.24
N ALA A 808 13.90 -23.98 13.34
CA ALA A 808 14.54 -22.67 13.42
C ALA A 808 16.07 -22.80 13.32
N ASN A 809 16.68 -21.84 12.63
CA ASN A 809 18.12 -21.67 12.51
C ASN A 809 18.64 -20.66 13.54
N SER A 810 19.95 -20.68 13.76
CA SER A 810 20.62 -19.76 14.70
C SER A 810 20.61 -18.29 14.26
N ASP A 811 20.41 -18.03 12.97
CA ASP A 811 20.34 -16.70 12.35
C ASP A 811 18.92 -16.11 12.31
N GLY A 812 17.94 -16.79 12.90
CA GLY A 812 16.53 -16.37 12.91
C GLY A 812 15.71 -16.77 11.68
N THR A 813 16.30 -17.52 10.74
CA THR A 813 15.57 -18.10 9.60
C THR A 813 14.94 -19.47 9.94
N PHE A 814 14.06 -19.97 9.06
CA PHE A 814 13.31 -21.21 9.25
C PHE A 814 13.52 -22.21 8.10
N ASN A 815 13.55 -23.50 8.42
CA ASN A 815 13.57 -24.57 7.41
C ASN A 815 12.18 -25.20 7.29
N LEU A 816 11.81 -25.58 6.06
CA LEU A 816 10.62 -26.37 5.76
C LEU A 816 11.07 -27.78 5.38
N ILE A 817 10.98 -28.72 6.33
CA ILE A 817 11.54 -30.07 6.19
C ILE A 817 10.43 -31.06 5.89
N SER A 818 10.61 -31.89 4.85
CA SER A 818 9.64 -32.90 4.44
C SER A 818 9.42 -33.96 5.53
N LYS A 819 8.22 -34.53 5.58
CA LYS A 819 7.94 -35.70 6.42
C LYS A 819 8.47 -37.02 5.83
N VAL A 820 8.69 -37.04 4.51
CA VAL A 820 9.15 -38.25 3.80
C VAL A 820 10.62 -38.56 4.12
N LYS A 821 11.44 -37.51 4.26
CA LYS A 821 12.89 -37.57 4.49
C LYS A 821 13.35 -36.24 5.08
N ASP A 822 14.51 -36.20 5.71
CA ASP A 822 15.17 -34.98 6.17
C ASP A 822 15.69 -34.11 5.00
N SER A 823 14.79 -33.75 4.09
CA SER A 823 15.02 -32.86 2.95
C SER A 823 14.27 -31.54 3.19
N HIS A 824 14.92 -30.41 2.91
CA HIS A 824 14.32 -29.08 3.08
C HIS A 824 13.98 -28.44 1.73
N ILE A 825 12.98 -27.55 1.71
CA ILE A 825 12.77 -26.65 0.58
C ILE A 825 13.94 -25.67 0.52
N SER A 826 14.78 -25.75 -0.50
CA SER A 826 16.00 -24.95 -0.60
C SER A 826 15.69 -23.56 -1.18
N PRO A 827 16.14 -22.46 -0.55
CA PRO A 827 16.08 -21.13 -1.13
C PRO A 827 17.12 -20.92 -2.24
N ASN A 828 18.04 -21.86 -2.48
CA ASN A 828 19.03 -21.75 -3.55
C ASN A 828 18.40 -22.04 -4.93
N SER A 829 17.77 -21.02 -5.51
CA SER A 829 17.13 -21.09 -6.82
C SER A 829 17.24 -19.76 -7.54
N ALA A 830 17.59 -19.79 -8.82
CA ALA A 830 17.64 -18.59 -9.64
C ALA A 830 16.24 -17.99 -9.81
N PHE A 831 16.16 -16.67 -9.97
CA PHE A 831 14.90 -15.98 -10.21
C PHE A 831 14.13 -16.60 -11.39
N ASN A 832 12.82 -16.77 -11.20
CA ASN A 832 11.90 -17.37 -12.16
C ASN A 832 12.21 -18.83 -12.54
N THR A 833 12.80 -19.59 -11.62
CA THR A 833 13.03 -21.03 -11.79
C THR A 833 12.39 -21.84 -10.67
N ALA A 834 12.09 -23.12 -10.92
CA ALA A 834 11.44 -23.99 -9.94
C ALA A 834 12.34 -24.20 -8.70
N LEU A 835 11.74 -24.01 -7.53
CA LEU A 835 12.31 -24.42 -6.25
C LEU A 835 12.33 -25.94 -6.14
N LYS A 836 13.28 -26.45 -5.36
CA LYS A 836 13.53 -27.87 -5.20
C LYS A 836 13.68 -28.21 -3.73
N ALA A 837 13.35 -29.44 -3.37
CA ALA A 837 13.78 -30.01 -2.10
C ALA A 837 15.25 -30.44 -2.22
N GLN A 838 16.04 -30.25 -1.18
CA GLN A 838 17.44 -30.70 -1.07
C GLN A 838 17.63 -31.54 0.18
N ASP A 839 18.48 -32.55 0.07
CA ASP A 839 18.82 -33.43 1.19
C ASP A 839 19.57 -32.69 2.29
N GLY A 840 19.29 -33.04 3.55
CA GLY A 840 19.86 -32.42 4.73
C GLY A 840 19.10 -31.20 5.24
N ILE A 841 19.49 -30.73 6.42
CA ILE A 841 18.88 -29.60 7.13
C ILE A 841 19.96 -28.54 7.34
N PRO A 842 19.86 -27.36 6.70
CA PRO A 842 20.85 -26.30 6.86
C PRO A 842 20.75 -25.66 8.26
N THR A 843 21.85 -25.07 8.72
CA THR A 843 21.95 -24.43 10.06
C THR A 843 21.77 -22.90 10.01
N ALA A 844 21.72 -22.32 8.80
CA ALA A 844 21.53 -20.89 8.50
C ALA A 844 21.02 -20.73 7.05
N GLY A 845 20.54 -19.53 6.69
CA GLY A 845 20.15 -19.19 5.32
C GLY A 845 18.82 -19.79 4.86
N GLY A 846 17.87 -19.99 5.77
CA GLY A 846 16.54 -20.52 5.50
C GLY A 846 15.52 -19.46 5.06
N TRP A 847 14.24 -19.74 5.30
CA TRP A 847 13.10 -18.89 4.97
C TRP A 847 12.69 -17.97 6.12
N ILE A 848 12.11 -16.83 5.78
CA ILE A 848 11.41 -15.90 6.67
C ILE A 848 9.93 -15.93 6.28
N PHE A 849 9.06 -16.09 7.29
CA PHE A 849 7.62 -16.04 7.10
C PHE A 849 7.12 -14.64 7.40
N LYS A 850 6.69 -13.90 6.37
CA LYS A 850 6.16 -12.55 6.50
C LYS A 850 4.62 -12.62 6.54
N PRO A 851 3.97 -12.39 7.69
CA PRO A 851 2.51 -12.43 7.78
C PRO A 851 1.85 -11.33 6.94
N ILE A 852 0.72 -11.66 6.32
CA ILE A 852 -0.16 -10.69 5.66
C ILE A 852 -1.26 -10.33 6.66
N TYR A 853 -1.08 -9.25 7.42
CA TYR A 853 -1.86 -8.95 8.62
C TYR A 853 -3.39 -8.87 8.45
N THR A 854 -3.89 -8.68 7.23
CA THR A 854 -5.34 -8.59 6.92
C THR A 854 -5.98 -9.92 6.54
N ASN A 855 -5.23 -11.02 6.51
CA ASN A 855 -5.73 -12.36 6.24
C ASN A 855 -4.86 -13.42 6.92
N GLN A 856 -5.08 -14.69 6.61
CA GLN A 856 -4.39 -15.83 7.24
C GLN A 856 -3.15 -16.33 6.47
N TYR A 857 -2.58 -15.52 5.58
CA TYR A 857 -1.50 -15.94 4.68
C TYR A 857 -0.14 -15.36 5.05
N PHE A 858 0.91 -15.99 4.51
CA PHE A 858 2.30 -15.60 4.66
C PHE A 858 2.96 -15.53 3.29
N ALA A 859 3.82 -14.53 3.09
CA ALA A 859 4.88 -14.67 2.09
C ALA A 859 6.05 -15.45 2.71
N VAL A 860 6.62 -16.37 1.95
CA VAL A 860 7.75 -17.20 2.37
C VAL A 860 8.96 -16.81 1.54
N ALA A 861 9.91 -16.09 2.15
CA ALA A 861 11.00 -15.41 1.45
C ALA A 861 12.38 -15.65 2.09
N SER A 862 13.45 -15.60 1.31
CA SER A 862 14.85 -15.67 1.77
C SER A 862 15.68 -14.72 0.91
N GLY A 863 16.07 -13.57 1.45
CA GLY A 863 16.66 -12.50 0.63
C GLY A 863 15.69 -12.06 -0.47
N ASP A 864 16.11 -12.19 -1.74
CA ASP A 864 15.33 -11.93 -2.95
C ASP A 864 14.56 -13.17 -3.47
N VAL A 865 14.73 -14.32 -2.83
CA VAL A 865 14.07 -15.58 -3.19
C VAL A 865 12.70 -15.66 -2.52
N GLN A 866 11.66 -16.08 -3.24
CA GLN A 866 10.32 -16.21 -2.68
C GLN A 866 9.52 -17.36 -3.30
N LEU A 867 8.77 -18.10 -2.49
CA LEU A 867 7.88 -19.14 -2.99
C LEU A 867 6.73 -18.54 -3.81
N ASN A 868 6.48 -19.10 -4.99
CA ASN A 868 5.33 -18.78 -5.82
C ASN A 868 4.73 -20.02 -6.49
N GLN A 869 3.44 -20.28 -6.29
CA GLN A 869 2.74 -21.29 -7.07
C GLN A 869 2.31 -20.74 -8.43
N THR A 870 2.83 -21.34 -9.51
CA THR A 870 2.47 -20.96 -10.87
C THR A 870 1.03 -21.38 -11.22
N THR A 871 0.51 -20.87 -12.34
CA THR A 871 -0.80 -21.25 -12.88
C THR A 871 -0.78 -22.63 -13.55
N SER A 872 -1.97 -23.11 -13.95
CA SER A 872 -2.16 -24.36 -14.69
C SER A 872 -1.34 -24.44 -15.98
N GLY A 873 -1.20 -23.33 -16.72
CA GLY A 873 -0.42 -23.27 -17.96
C GLY A 873 1.08 -23.54 -17.76
N LEU A 874 1.58 -23.40 -16.53
CA LEU A 874 2.95 -23.70 -16.13
C LEU A 874 3.02 -24.94 -15.21
N GLY A 875 1.95 -25.75 -15.17
CA GLY A 875 1.93 -27.02 -14.45
C GLY A 875 1.92 -26.92 -12.92
N TYR A 876 1.58 -25.76 -12.36
CA TYR A 876 1.56 -25.53 -10.90
C TYR A 876 2.91 -25.78 -10.20
N ASN A 877 4.03 -25.54 -10.89
CA ASN A 877 5.33 -25.60 -10.23
C ASN A 877 5.44 -24.54 -9.13
N ILE A 878 6.31 -24.79 -8.16
CA ILE A 878 6.65 -23.81 -7.11
C ILE A 878 7.94 -23.13 -7.53
N TYR A 879 7.86 -21.86 -7.94
CA TYR A 879 8.98 -21.09 -8.47
C TYR A 879 9.56 -20.13 -7.43
N ASN A 880 10.83 -19.77 -7.62
CA ASN A 880 11.38 -18.55 -7.06
C ASN A 880 10.81 -17.35 -7.83
N TRP A 881 9.81 -16.67 -7.28
CA TRP A 881 9.23 -15.47 -7.87
C TRP A 881 8.66 -14.56 -6.79
N GLY A 882 8.87 -13.26 -6.92
CA GLY A 882 8.36 -12.25 -5.99
C GLY A 882 9.42 -11.35 -5.35
N GLY A 883 10.71 -11.63 -5.55
CA GLY A 883 11.80 -10.74 -5.11
C GLY A 883 11.91 -10.62 -3.58
N GLY A 884 11.36 -11.56 -2.83
CA GLY A 884 11.38 -11.58 -1.36
C GLY A 884 10.39 -10.62 -0.67
N SER A 885 9.67 -9.79 -1.43
CA SER A 885 8.78 -8.75 -0.90
C SER A 885 7.38 -8.74 -1.52
N ASN A 886 7.06 -9.63 -2.46
CA ASN A 886 5.75 -9.62 -3.13
C ASN A 886 4.67 -10.21 -2.22
N MET A 887 3.85 -9.35 -1.62
CA MET A 887 2.76 -9.75 -0.74
C MET A 887 1.39 -9.83 -1.45
N THR A 888 1.32 -9.53 -2.75
CA THR A 888 0.06 -9.32 -3.47
C THR A 888 -0.23 -10.35 -4.55
N ASP A 889 0.78 -10.99 -5.14
CA ASP A 889 0.55 -12.06 -6.10
C ASP A 889 -0.11 -13.26 -5.43
N ALA A 890 -1.19 -13.76 -6.04
CA ALA A 890 -1.98 -14.88 -5.53
C ALA A 890 -1.16 -16.17 -5.29
N GLY A 891 -0.09 -16.38 -6.07
CA GLY A 891 0.82 -17.51 -5.92
C GLY A 891 1.85 -17.33 -4.80
N CYS A 892 2.11 -16.11 -4.34
CA CYS A 892 3.04 -15.78 -3.26
C CYS A 892 2.42 -15.86 -1.85
N GLN A 893 1.10 -15.98 -1.75
CA GLN A 893 0.35 -15.92 -0.49
C GLN A 893 0.05 -17.33 0.03
N TYR A 894 0.92 -17.85 0.90
CA TYR A 894 0.84 -19.22 1.41
C TYR A 894 0.05 -19.33 2.71
N LEU A 895 -0.84 -20.31 2.77
CA LEU A 895 -1.52 -20.77 3.97
C LEU A 895 -0.77 -21.97 4.57
N PHE A 896 -0.51 -21.92 5.87
CA PHE A 896 0.02 -23.04 6.65
C PHE A 896 -1.13 -23.71 7.42
N ARG A 897 -1.49 -24.93 7.04
CA ARG A 897 -2.53 -25.71 7.72
C ARG A 897 -1.88 -26.84 8.50
N LEU A 898 -2.08 -26.86 9.82
CA LEU A 898 -1.59 -27.96 10.66
C LEU A 898 -2.41 -29.22 10.36
N GLU A 899 -1.78 -30.26 9.85
CA GLU A 899 -2.44 -31.52 9.45
C GLU A 899 -2.21 -32.64 10.48
N SER A 900 -1.06 -32.65 11.16
CA SER A 900 -0.80 -33.63 12.22
C SER A 900 0.23 -33.11 13.23
N LEU A 901 0.16 -33.66 14.44
CA LEU A 901 1.07 -33.36 15.54
C LEU A 901 1.56 -34.68 16.16
N VAL A 902 2.88 -34.84 16.26
CA VAL A 902 3.53 -35.95 16.96
C VAL A 902 4.06 -35.44 18.29
N GLY A 903 3.82 -36.20 19.38
CA GLY A 903 4.22 -35.79 20.73
C GLY A 903 3.26 -34.80 21.40
N ALA A 904 2.00 -34.75 20.94
CA ALA A 904 0.95 -33.92 21.55
C ALA A 904 0.75 -34.29 23.03
N ASP A 905 0.83 -33.31 23.92
CA ASP A 905 0.36 -33.48 25.29
C ASP A 905 -1.16 -33.20 25.38
N ALA A 906 -1.74 -33.27 26.59
CA ALA A 906 -3.17 -32.98 26.76
C ALA A 906 -3.53 -31.53 26.43
N LEU A 907 -2.58 -30.59 26.59
CA LEU A 907 -2.78 -29.17 26.30
C LEU A 907 -2.86 -28.96 24.79
N ASP A 908 -1.91 -29.52 24.03
CA ASP A 908 -1.91 -29.50 22.57
C ASP A 908 -3.16 -30.19 22.02
N SER A 909 -3.56 -31.31 22.62
CA SER A 909 -4.73 -32.06 22.21
C SER A 909 -6.05 -31.32 22.44
N LEU A 910 -6.15 -30.56 23.53
CA LEU A 910 -7.29 -29.70 23.81
C LEU A 910 -7.31 -28.50 22.87
N GLN A 911 -6.16 -27.85 22.64
CA GLN A 911 -6.04 -26.75 21.69
C GLN A 911 -6.49 -27.19 20.29
N MET A 912 -6.02 -28.33 19.79
CA MET A 912 -6.42 -28.83 18.47
C MET A 912 -7.93 -29.10 18.38
N ALA A 913 -8.54 -29.62 19.45
CA ALA A 913 -9.99 -29.84 19.50
C ALA A 913 -10.76 -28.50 19.55
N LEU A 914 -10.25 -27.52 20.31
CA LEU A 914 -10.79 -26.17 20.39
C LEU A 914 -10.77 -25.50 19.01
N ASP A 915 -9.65 -25.61 18.31
CA ASP A 915 -9.46 -25.03 16.98
C ASP A 915 -10.38 -25.68 15.95
N ALA A 916 -10.47 -27.02 15.95
CA ALA A 916 -11.37 -27.74 15.07
C ALA A 916 -12.85 -27.38 15.31
N SER A 917 -13.24 -27.22 16.57
CA SER A 917 -14.60 -26.83 16.98
C SER A 917 -14.93 -25.39 16.59
N TYR A 918 -14.03 -24.43 16.83
CA TYR A 918 -14.20 -23.05 16.36
C TYR A 918 -14.23 -22.97 14.84
N GLY A 919 -13.33 -23.69 14.17
CA GLY A 919 -13.26 -23.77 12.71
C GLY A 919 -14.56 -24.29 12.11
N PHE A 920 -15.08 -25.41 12.62
CA PHE A 920 -16.36 -25.97 12.18
C PHE A 920 -17.50 -24.98 12.42
N LYS A 921 -17.65 -24.45 13.64
CA LYS A 921 -18.70 -23.50 13.99
C LYS A 921 -18.68 -22.25 13.11
N SER A 922 -17.51 -21.67 12.87
CA SER A 922 -17.35 -20.46 12.02
C SER A 922 -17.77 -20.69 10.56
N SER A 923 -17.79 -21.94 10.09
CA SER A 923 -18.20 -22.32 8.73
C SER A 923 -19.69 -22.71 8.60
N THR A 924 -20.45 -22.53 9.67
CA THR A 924 -21.86 -22.94 9.78
C THR A 924 -22.76 -21.75 10.13
N ILE A 925 -24.03 -21.84 9.78
CA ILE A 925 -25.05 -20.81 10.07
C ILE A 925 -26.01 -21.39 11.10
N VAL A 926 -26.30 -20.62 12.15
CA VAL A 926 -27.28 -20.98 13.18
C VAL A 926 -28.63 -20.40 12.80
N GLY A 927 -29.68 -21.21 12.88
CA GLY A 927 -31.04 -20.79 12.56
C GLY A 927 -32.02 -21.95 12.48
N LYS A 928 -33.15 -21.74 11.80
CA LYS A 928 -34.29 -22.67 11.76
C LYS A 928 -34.54 -23.26 10.38
N ASN A 929 -33.84 -22.78 9.35
CA ASN A 929 -34.05 -23.26 7.99
C ASN A 929 -33.23 -24.53 7.73
N PRO A 930 -33.65 -25.36 6.76
CA PRO A 930 -32.83 -26.49 6.31
C PRO A 930 -31.42 -26.03 5.94
N GLY A 931 -30.42 -26.77 6.44
CA GLY A 931 -29.00 -26.49 6.20
C GLY A 931 -28.37 -25.61 7.28
N GLU A 932 -29.19 -24.97 8.12
CA GLU A 932 -28.75 -24.25 9.32
C GLU A 932 -28.76 -25.19 10.54
N TYR A 933 -27.97 -24.85 11.55
CA TYR A 933 -27.85 -25.61 12.80
C TYR A 933 -28.71 -24.98 13.90
N SER A 934 -29.30 -25.79 14.77
CA SER A 934 -30.21 -25.29 15.80
C SER A 934 -29.54 -24.38 16.83
N GLU A 935 -30.30 -23.41 17.35
CA GLU A 935 -29.83 -22.49 18.40
C GLU A 935 -29.41 -23.24 19.68
N GLU A 936 -30.17 -24.27 20.09
CA GLU A 936 -29.87 -25.10 21.26
C GLU A 936 -28.53 -25.86 21.14
N ALA A 937 -28.27 -26.41 19.96
CA ALA A 937 -27.02 -27.08 19.66
C ALA A 937 -25.84 -26.09 19.66
N ALA A 938 -26.06 -24.88 19.12
CA ALA A 938 -25.06 -23.81 19.09
C ALA A 938 -24.72 -23.31 20.49
N GLU A 939 -25.70 -23.11 21.36
CA GLU A 939 -25.51 -22.73 22.77
C GLU A 939 -24.68 -23.77 23.53
N THR A 940 -24.98 -25.05 23.33
CA THR A 940 -24.24 -26.16 23.95
C THR A 940 -22.77 -26.16 23.53
N LEU A 941 -22.49 -25.99 22.23
CA LEU A 941 -21.12 -25.89 21.74
C LEU A 941 -20.41 -24.62 22.23
N ASN A 942 -21.09 -23.48 22.33
CA ASN A 942 -20.52 -22.23 22.83
C ASN A 942 -20.02 -22.37 24.26
N LYS A 943 -20.83 -22.97 25.13
CA LYS A 943 -20.47 -23.21 26.51
C LYS A 943 -19.25 -24.13 26.64
N ALA A 944 -19.18 -25.16 25.79
CA ALA A 944 -18.04 -26.07 25.75
C ALA A 944 -16.77 -25.37 25.21
N LEU A 945 -16.89 -24.51 24.20
CA LEU A 945 -15.80 -23.69 23.65
C LEU A 945 -15.24 -22.70 24.69
N GLU A 946 -16.11 -22.03 25.46
CA GLU A 946 -15.72 -21.14 26.56
C GLU A 946 -14.98 -21.93 27.65
N THR A 947 -15.57 -23.03 28.12
CA THR A 947 -14.95 -23.88 29.16
C THR A 947 -13.59 -24.42 28.71
N ALA A 948 -13.47 -24.86 27.46
CA ALA A 948 -12.22 -25.33 26.90
C ALA A 948 -11.18 -24.21 26.76
N SER A 949 -11.59 -22.99 26.40
CA SER A 949 -10.71 -21.83 26.37
C SER A 949 -10.21 -21.44 27.76
N ASP A 950 -11.07 -21.48 28.77
CA ASP A 950 -10.71 -21.14 30.16
C ASP A 950 -9.71 -22.13 30.74
N VAL A 951 -9.97 -23.44 30.58
CA VAL A 951 -9.07 -24.51 31.04
C VAL A 951 -7.73 -24.46 30.30
N LEU A 952 -7.73 -24.15 29.01
CA LEU A 952 -6.51 -24.02 28.21
C LEU A 952 -5.65 -22.82 28.64
N ASN A 953 -6.28 -21.72 29.06
CA ASN A 953 -5.58 -20.50 29.49
C ASN A 953 -5.19 -20.51 30.98
N ASN A 954 -5.59 -21.51 31.75
CA ASN A 954 -5.21 -21.64 33.16
C ASN A 954 -3.88 -22.42 33.30
N PRO A 955 -2.79 -21.77 33.76
CA PRO A 955 -1.50 -22.44 33.92
C PRO A 955 -1.49 -23.53 35.00
N GLU A 956 -2.51 -23.59 35.86
CA GLU A 956 -2.65 -24.63 36.90
C GLU A 956 -3.46 -25.85 36.46
N SER A 957 -4.01 -25.86 35.24
CA SER A 957 -4.85 -26.97 34.77
C SER A 957 -4.07 -28.28 34.63
N THR A 958 -4.63 -29.34 35.21
CA THR A 958 -4.02 -30.66 35.24
C THR A 958 -4.18 -31.40 33.90
N GLN A 959 -3.32 -32.37 33.62
CA GLN A 959 -3.43 -33.24 32.44
C GLN A 959 -4.76 -34.00 32.37
N SER A 960 -5.38 -34.29 33.52
CA SER A 960 -6.69 -34.94 33.57
C SER A 960 -7.81 -33.98 33.17
N GLU A 961 -7.80 -32.75 33.68
CA GLU A 961 -8.78 -31.71 33.31
C GLU A 961 -8.71 -31.40 31.82
N LEU A 962 -7.51 -31.23 31.26
CA LEU A 962 -7.30 -31.00 29.83
C LEU A 962 -7.92 -32.12 28.97
N ARG A 963 -7.76 -33.39 29.37
CA ARG A 963 -8.34 -34.54 28.65
C ARG A 963 -9.86 -34.60 28.78
N THR A 964 -10.39 -34.40 29.98
CA THR A 964 -11.85 -34.42 30.22
C THR A 964 -12.53 -33.30 29.46
N THR A 965 -11.97 -32.08 29.50
CA THR A 965 -12.51 -30.93 28.77
C THR A 965 -12.46 -31.13 27.26
N LYS A 966 -11.42 -31.79 26.74
CA LYS A 966 -11.35 -32.15 25.32
C LYS A 966 -12.50 -33.10 24.93
N VAL A 967 -12.75 -34.14 25.73
CA VAL A 967 -13.83 -35.09 25.45
C VAL A 967 -15.18 -34.38 25.44
N ALA A 968 -15.47 -33.57 26.46
CA ALA A 968 -16.70 -32.80 26.55
C ALA A 968 -16.89 -31.84 25.36
N LEU A 969 -15.81 -31.19 24.92
CA LEU A 969 -15.84 -30.32 23.76
C LEU A 969 -16.14 -31.10 22.45
N LEU A 970 -15.53 -32.27 22.27
CA LEU A 970 -15.77 -33.10 21.08
C LEU A 970 -17.19 -33.66 21.08
N GLU A 971 -17.72 -34.05 22.23
CA GLU A 971 -19.12 -34.47 22.38
C GLU A 971 -20.08 -33.32 22.04
N ALA A 972 -19.82 -32.12 22.53
CA ALA A 972 -20.61 -30.93 22.20
C ALA A 972 -20.53 -30.59 20.70
N LEU A 973 -19.38 -30.81 20.06
CA LEU A 973 -19.22 -30.62 18.61
C LEU A 973 -20.03 -31.66 17.82
N GLU A 974 -20.05 -32.93 18.23
CA GLU A 974 -20.88 -33.95 17.58
C GLU A 974 -22.38 -33.70 17.79
N GLN A 975 -22.79 -33.23 18.98
CA GLN A 975 -24.15 -32.75 19.21
C GLN A 975 -24.49 -31.55 18.31
N TYR A 976 -23.54 -30.63 18.14
CA TYR A 976 -23.69 -29.50 17.23
C TYR A 976 -23.93 -29.97 15.79
N LYS A 977 -23.10 -30.91 15.30
CA LYS A 977 -23.27 -31.51 13.97
C LYS A 977 -24.62 -32.21 13.80
N ALA A 978 -25.09 -32.90 14.84
CA ALA A 978 -26.39 -33.57 14.85
C ALA A 978 -27.57 -32.58 14.86
N GLY A 979 -27.36 -31.34 15.30
CA GLY A 979 -28.35 -30.26 15.31
C GLY A 979 -28.64 -29.63 13.95
N LEU A 980 -28.16 -30.22 12.84
CA LEU A 980 -28.44 -29.74 11.49
C LEU A 980 -29.92 -29.93 11.13
N ASN A 981 -30.58 -28.85 10.72
CA ASN A 981 -31.95 -28.92 10.25
C ASN A 981 -32.02 -29.53 8.83
N TYR A 982 -32.79 -30.61 8.68
CA TYR A 982 -33.09 -31.20 7.37
C TYR A 982 -34.44 -30.70 6.83
N PRO A 983 -34.63 -30.67 5.50
CA PRO A 983 -35.93 -30.35 4.95
C PRO A 983 -36.95 -31.44 5.32
N LEU A 984 -38.12 -31.01 5.77
CA LEU A 984 -39.20 -31.87 6.26
C LEU A 984 -40.17 -32.23 5.12
N ALA A 985 -40.66 -33.46 5.13
CA ALA A 985 -41.79 -33.87 4.28
C ALA A 985 -43.08 -33.15 4.69
N SER A 986 -43.92 -32.87 3.69
CA SER A 986 -45.31 -32.50 3.89
C SER A 986 -46.10 -33.73 4.36
N THR A 987 -46.95 -33.53 5.37
CA THR A 987 -47.87 -34.53 5.89
C THR A 987 -49.32 -34.17 5.54
N ALA A 988 -50.27 -35.06 5.84
CA ALA A 988 -51.69 -34.79 5.64
C ALA A 988 -52.19 -33.54 6.40
N ASP A 989 -51.55 -33.21 7.52
CA ASP A 989 -51.95 -32.11 8.42
C ASP A 989 -51.16 -30.80 8.19
N LYS A 990 -50.01 -30.89 7.50
CA LYS A 990 -49.09 -29.76 7.30
C LYS A 990 -48.37 -29.88 5.96
N THR A 991 -48.68 -28.97 5.04
CA THR A 991 -47.94 -28.83 3.77
C THR A 991 -46.86 -27.77 3.91
N ILE A 992 -45.64 -28.11 3.51
CA ILE A 992 -44.47 -27.22 3.53
C ILE A 992 -43.98 -27.05 2.09
N TRP A 993 -43.95 -25.80 1.63
CA TRP A 993 -43.46 -25.43 0.31
C TRP A 993 -42.07 -24.84 0.40
N TYR A 994 -41.15 -25.40 -0.38
CA TYR A 994 -39.76 -24.96 -0.50
C TYR A 994 -39.50 -24.33 -1.87
N SER A 995 -38.62 -23.34 -1.91
CA SER A 995 -37.89 -23.00 -3.13
C SER A 995 -36.51 -23.66 -3.08
N LEU A 996 -36.10 -24.27 -4.19
CA LEU A 996 -34.77 -24.87 -4.34
C LEU A 996 -33.92 -23.93 -5.19
N THR A 997 -32.94 -23.27 -4.58
CA THR A 997 -32.13 -22.22 -5.23
C THR A 997 -30.70 -22.68 -5.39
N ALA A 998 -30.21 -22.81 -6.62
CA ALA A 998 -28.83 -23.17 -6.89
C ALA A 998 -27.88 -22.04 -6.48
N VAL A 999 -26.70 -22.38 -5.94
CA VAL A 999 -25.63 -21.40 -5.67
C VAL A 999 -25.22 -20.70 -6.95
N ARG A 1000 -25.17 -21.43 -8.08
CA ARG A 1000 -24.89 -20.89 -9.41
C ARG A 1000 -25.88 -19.78 -9.76
N GLU A 1001 -25.36 -18.55 -9.75
CA GLU A 1001 -26.08 -17.32 -10.07
C GLU A 1001 -27.38 -17.10 -9.26
N ASN A 1002 -27.53 -17.77 -8.11
CA ASN A 1002 -28.66 -17.62 -7.18
C ASN A 1002 -30.05 -17.77 -7.85
N ARG A 1003 -30.22 -18.83 -8.66
CA ARG A 1003 -31.44 -19.08 -9.44
C ARG A 1003 -32.25 -20.24 -8.86
N SER A 1004 -33.56 -20.10 -8.81
CA SER A 1004 -34.49 -21.08 -8.27
C SER A 1004 -35.03 -22.02 -9.34
N VAL A 1005 -35.21 -23.29 -8.99
CA VAL A 1005 -35.81 -24.31 -9.85
C VAL A 1005 -37.27 -23.94 -10.12
N ALA A 1006 -37.58 -23.61 -11.38
CA ALA A 1006 -38.91 -23.26 -11.85
C ALA A 1006 -39.53 -24.39 -12.67
N PHE A 1007 -40.80 -24.67 -12.39
CA PHE A 1007 -41.66 -25.49 -13.23
C PHE A 1007 -41.97 -24.78 -14.56
N GLN A 1008 -41.90 -25.51 -15.67
CA GLN A 1008 -42.05 -24.98 -17.03
C GLN A 1008 -43.27 -25.58 -17.77
N GLY A 1009 -44.17 -26.26 -17.06
CA GLY A 1009 -45.25 -27.06 -17.65
C GLY A 1009 -44.97 -28.57 -17.58
N ASP A 1010 -46.03 -29.36 -17.60
CA ASP A 1010 -45.95 -30.83 -17.52
C ASP A 1010 -45.17 -31.39 -18.73
N GLY A 1011 -44.19 -32.26 -18.47
CA GLY A 1011 -43.29 -32.82 -19.48
C GLY A 1011 -42.17 -31.89 -19.95
N ASN A 1012 -42.16 -30.61 -19.55
CA ASN A 1012 -41.13 -29.66 -19.94
C ASN A 1012 -39.90 -29.70 -19.01
N VAL A 1013 -38.75 -29.35 -19.58
CA VAL A 1013 -37.46 -29.33 -18.87
C VAL A 1013 -37.43 -28.19 -17.85
N LEU A 1014 -37.03 -28.49 -16.62
CA LEU A 1014 -36.87 -27.52 -15.54
C LEU A 1014 -35.74 -26.54 -15.83
N LYS A 1015 -35.89 -25.30 -15.37
CA LYS A 1015 -34.89 -24.24 -15.53
C LYS A 1015 -34.67 -23.47 -14.23
N GLY A 1016 -33.46 -22.92 -14.09
CA GLY A 1016 -33.12 -21.93 -13.08
C GLY A 1016 -33.57 -20.54 -13.50
N GLU A 1017 -34.47 -19.93 -12.73
CA GLU A 1017 -34.93 -18.55 -12.94
C GLU A 1017 -34.73 -17.70 -11.67
N PRO A 1018 -34.63 -16.36 -11.79
CA PRO A 1018 -34.66 -15.50 -10.61
C PRO A 1018 -35.96 -15.74 -9.85
N TYR A 1019 -35.85 -15.99 -8.54
CA TYR A 1019 -37.01 -16.29 -7.72
C TYR A 1019 -37.99 -15.11 -7.70
N VAL A 1020 -39.27 -15.41 -7.93
CA VAL A 1020 -40.37 -14.45 -7.76
C VAL A 1020 -41.21 -14.91 -6.57
N ALA A 1021 -41.37 -14.02 -5.59
CA ALA A 1021 -42.20 -14.30 -4.41
C ALA A 1021 -43.65 -14.56 -4.84
N ASP A 1022 -44.32 -15.49 -4.15
CA ASP A 1022 -45.72 -15.88 -4.37
C ASP A 1022 -46.06 -16.50 -5.74
N ASP A 1023 -45.06 -16.84 -6.56
CA ASP A 1023 -45.26 -17.60 -7.81
C ASP A 1023 -45.10 -19.11 -7.56
N ASP A 1024 -46.21 -19.83 -7.71
CA ASP A 1024 -46.35 -21.26 -7.42
C ASP A 1024 -45.41 -22.15 -8.26
N LYS A 1025 -44.93 -21.68 -9.41
CA LYS A 1025 -44.00 -22.45 -10.25
C LYS A 1025 -42.65 -22.73 -9.57
N PHE A 1026 -42.29 -21.92 -8.56
CA PHE A 1026 -41.06 -22.09 -7.78
C PHE A 1026 -41.25 -22.90 -6.50
N LEU A 1027 -42.49 -23.30 -6.19
CA LEU A 1027 -42.85 -23.91 -4.92
C LEU A 1027 -42.97 -25.43 -5.07
N TRP A 1028 -42.17 -26.13 -4.28
CA TRP A 1028 -42.06 -27.59 -4.30
C TRP A 1028 -42.33 -28.14 -2.90
N LYS A 1029 -43.22 -29.12 -2.79
CA LYS A 1029 -43.44 -29.88 -1.55
C LYS A 1029 -42.66 -31.20 -1.63
N LEU A 1030 -42.19 -31.66 -0.48
CA LEU A 1030 -41.52 -32.95 -0.35
C LEU A 1030 -42.52 -33.98 0.16
N VAL A 1031 -42.71 -35.08 -0.57
CA VAL A 1031 -43.56 -36.20 -0.15
C VAL A 1031 -42.66 -37.38 0.15
N ALA A 1032 -42.68 -37.90 1.38
CA ALA A 1032 -41.84 -39.03 1.78
C ALA A 1032 -42.25 -40.32 1.05
N LEU A 1033 -41.26 -41.09 0.61
CA LEU A 1033 -41.41 -42.42 0.04
C LEU A 1033 -40.89 -43.49 1.02
N ASP A 1034 -41.35 -44.74 0.88
CA ASP A 1034 -41.03 -45.84 1.80
C ASP A 1034 -39.53 -46.15 1.90
N ASN A 1035 -38.75 -45.80 0.87
CA ASN A 1035 -37.29 -46.00 0.85
C ASN A 1035 -36.48 -44.85 1.50
N GLY A 1036 -37.15 -43.91 2.17
CA GLY A 1036 -36.53 -42.77 2.85
C GLY A 1036 -36.06 -41.64 1.93
N SER A 1037 -36.48 -41.65 0.66
CA SER A 1037 -36.29 -40.53 -0.28
C SER A 1037 -37.57 -39.69 -0.41
N PHE A 1038 -37.49 -38.56 -1.10
CA PHE A 1038 -38.62 -37.64 -1.29
C PHE A 1038 -39.01 -37.54 -2.75
N SER A 1039 -40.32 -37.54 -3.00
CA SER A 1039 -40.86 -37.01 -4.24
C SER A 1039 -40.95 -35.48 -4.15
N LEU A 1040 -40.39 -34.79 -5.15
CA LEU A 1040 -40.46 -33.33 -5.26
C LEU A 1040 -41.66 -32.97 -6.13
N VAL A 1041 -42.72 -32.46 -5.51
CA VAL A 1041 -43.99 -32.20 -6.18
C VAL A 1041 -44.23 -30.70 -6.31
N ASN A 1042 -44.51 -30.21 -7.52
CA ASN A 1042 -44.72 -28.78 -7.78
C ASN A 1042 -46.14 -28.32 -7.37
N LYS A 1043 -46.26 -27.09 -6.87
CA LYS A 1043 -47.53 -26.51 -6.43
C LYS A 1043 -48.54 -26.24 -7.55
N THR A 1044 -48.07 -25.87 -8.74
CA THR A 1044 -48.94 -25.45 -9.84
C THR A 1044 -49.79 -26.60 -10.42
N SER A 1045 -49.26 -27.82 -10.41
CA SER A 1045 -49.84 -28.94 -11.17
C SER A 1045 -49.80 -30.30 -10.46
N ASP A 1046 -49.29 -30.36 -9.23
CA ASP A 1046 -49.03 -31.62 -8.50
C ASP A 1046 -48.18 -32.65 -9.31
N THR A 1047 -47.35 -32.16 -10.23
CA THR A 1047 -46.38 -32.97 -10.99
C THR A 1047 -45.11 -33.22 -10.17
N TYR A 1048 -44.48 -34.38 -10.34
CA TYR A 1048 -43.23 -34.72 -9.63
C TYR A 1048 -42.00 -34.67 -10.55
N VAL A 1049 -40.83 -34.38 -9.99
CA VAL A 1049 -39.56 -34.38 -10.75
C VAL A 1049 -39.07 -35.81 -11.02
N SER A 1050 -39.05 -36.20 -12.30
CA SER A 1050 -38.56 -37.51 -12.74
C SER A 1050 -37.04 -37.63 -12.60
N THR A 1051 -36.57 -38.81 -12.18
CA THR A 1051 -35.14 -39.15 -12.06
C THR A 1051 -34.56 -39.82 -13.31
N ALA A 1052 -35.39 -40.13 -14.31
CA ALA A 1052 -35.00 -40.98 -15.44
C ALA A 1052 -34.47 -40.22 -16.67
N THR A 1053 -34.46 -38.88 -16.66
CA THR A 1053 -34.12 -38.07 -17.84
C THR A 1053 -32.77 -37.34 -17.70
N PRO A 1054 -31.97 -37.20 -18.77
CA PRO A 1054 -30.72 -36.42 -18.75
C PRO A 1054 -30.91 -34.93 -18.47
N ARG A 1055 -32.11 -34.40 -18.77
CA ARG A 1055 -32.58 -33.07 -18.40
C ARG A 1055 -33.81 -33.24 -17.55
N LEU A 1056 -33.80 -32.74 -16.33
CA LEU A 1056 -34.86 -33.04 -15.36
C LEU A 1056 -36.17 -32.39 -15.81
N THR A 1057 -37.24 -33.16 -15.78
CA THR A 1057 -38.60 -32.75 -16.15
C THR A 1057 -39.54 -33.04 -14.99
N ALA A 1058 -40.60 -32.23 -14.86
CA ALA A 1058 -41.71 -32.55 -13.97
C ALA A 1058 -42.80 -33.26 -14.77
N VAL A 1059 -43.32 -34.38 -14.26
CA VAL A 1059 -44.29 -35.25 -14.94
C VAL A 1059 -45.50 -35.52 -14.06
N SER A 1060 -46.69 -35.63 -14.67
CA SER A 1060 -47.92 -36.02 -13.98
C SER A 1060 -47.89 -37.46 -13.45
N GLY A 1061 -48.54 -37.67 -12.30
CA GLY A 1061 -48.68 -38.99 -11.66
C GLY A 1061 -48.11 -39.03 -10.24
N THR A 1062 -48.12 -40.22 -9.64
CA THR A 1062 -47.56 -40.44 -8.29
C THR A 1062 -46.21 -41.13 -8.43
N GLN A 1063 -45.17 -40.56 -7.84
CA GLN A 1063 -43.86 -41.19 -7.79
C GLN A 1063 -43.86 -42.33 -6.77
N THR A 1064 -43.72 -43.57 -7.24
CA THR A 1064 -43.68 -44.77 -6.37
C THR A 1064 -42.26 -45.31 -6.16
N GLU A 1065 -41.33 -45.03 -7.08
CA GLU A 1065 -39.91 -45.44 -6.99
C GLU A 1065 -38.97 -44.32 -7.48
N GLY A 1066 -37.69 -44.38 -7.09
CA GLY A 1066 -36.65 -43.47 -7.57
C GLY A 1066 -36.80 -42.01 -7.11
N GLY A 1067 -37.06 -41.76 -5.82
CA GLY A 1067 -37.12 -40.40 -5.23
C GLY A 1067 -35.77 -39.79 -4.90
N TRP A 1068 -35.78 -38.53 -4.46
CA TRP A 1068 -34.61 -37.69 -4.24
C TRP A 1068 -34.18 -37.61 -2.77
N LYS A 1069 -32.87 -37.65 -2.53
CA LYS A 1069 -32.23 -37.51 -1.21
C LYS A 1069 -31.53 -36.17 -1.11
N PHE A 1070 -31.64 -35.55 0.06
CA PHE A 1070 -30.97 -34.29 0.39
C PHE A 1070 -29.77 -34.60 1.26
N THR A 1071 -28.58 -34.51 0.67
CA THR A 1071 -27.32 -34.72 1.40
C THR A 1071 -26.73 -33.35 1.74
N PRO A 1072 -26.52 -33.02 3.02
CA PRO A 1072 -25.98 -31.72 3.37
C PRO A 1072 -24.52 -31.63 3.00
N ILE A 1073 -24.12 -30.43 2.59
CA ILE A 1073 -22.73 -30.03 2.56
C ILE A 1073 -22.50 -29.33 3.90
N PHE A 1074 -21.74 -29.97 4.79
CA PHE A 1074 -21.52 -29.47 6.16
C PHE A 1074 -20.88 -28.08 6.25
N LYS A 1075 -20.45 -27.50 5.11
CA LYS A 1075 -19.96 -26.14 4.96
C LYS A 1075 -20.99 -25.31 4.17
N ASN A 1076 -21.35 -24.14 4.70
CA ASN A 1076 -22.19 -23.14 4.02
C ASN A 1076 -23.66 -23.57 3.75
N ASN A 1077 -24.36 -24.22 4.68
CA ASN A 1077 -25.82 -24.48 4.63
C ASN A 1077 -26.47 -25.04 3.34
N TYR A 1078 -25.70 -25.67 2.43
CA TYR A 1078 -26.22 -26.22 1.17
C TYR A 1078 -26.62 -27.69 1.27
N PHE A 1079 -27.49 -28.12 0.36
CA PHE A 1079 -27.75 -29.52 0.07
C PHE A 1079 -27.41 -29.87 -1.36
N ILE A 1080 -27.05 -31.14 -1.54
CA ILE A 1080 -27.02 -31.81 -2.83
C ILE A 1080 -28.24 -32.70 -2.92
N ILE A 1081 -28.89 -32.69 -4.08
CA ILE A 1081 -30.12 -33.42 -4.33
C ILE A 1081 -29.82 -34.55 -5.31
N THR A 1082 -29.88 -35.81 -4.85
CA THR A 1082 -29.47 -36.99 -5.62
C THR A 1082 -30.49 -38.12 -5.60
N SER A 1083 -30.46 -38.98 -6.62
CA SER A 1083 -31.22 -40.23 -6.65
C SER A 1083 -30.42 -41.30 -7.38
N GLY A 1084 -29.79 -42.22 -6.64
CA GLY A 1084 -28.79 -43.14 -7.22
C GLY A 1084 -27.63 -42.35 -7.84
N THR A 1085 -27.37 -42.55 -9.13
CA THR A 1085 -26.39 -41.78 -9.90
C THR A 1085 -26.93 -40.44 -10.42
N SER A 1086 -28.23 -40.17 -10.22
CA SER A 1086 -28.85 -38.95 -10.71
C SER A 1086 -28.65 -37.78 -9.74
N GLN A 1087 -28.49 -36.57 -10.27
CA GLN A 1087 -28.16 -35.38 -9.48
C GLN A 1087 -28.69 -34.10 -10.11
N PHE A 1088 -29.32 -33.22 -9.31
CA PHE A 1088 -29.65 -31.87 -9.74
C PHE A 1088 -28.38 -31.09 -10.04
N ASN A 1089 -28.22 -30.62 -11.27
CA ASN A 1089 -27.20 -29.64 -11.62
C ASN A 1089 -27.76 -28.57 -12.56
N GLN A 1090 -27.84 -27.33 -12.09
CA GLN A 1090 -28.22 -26.19 -12.92
C GLN A 1090 -27.06 -25.80 -13.84
N GLY A 1091 -27.29 -25.76 -15.16
CA GLY A 1091 -26.32 -25.23 -16.11
C GLY A 1091 -26.10 -23.71 -16.01
N ASN A 1092 -25.22 -23.14 -16.83
CA ASN A 1092 -24.91 -21.71 -16.82
C ASN A 1092 -25.74 -20.93 -17.88
N SER A 1093 -25.44 -19.64 -18.06
CA SER A 1093 -26.06 -18.78 -19.07
C SER A 1093 -25.99 -19.36 -20.49
N GLY A 1094 -24.89 -20.03 -20.84
CA GLY A 1094 -24.69 -20.68 -22.15
C GLY A 1094 -25.60 -21.89 -22.39
N THR A 1095 -26.08 -22.55 -21.34
CA THR A 1095 -27.05 -23.66 -21.43
C THR A 1095 -28.46 -23.22 -21.02
N ALA A 1096 -28.72 -21.92 -20.97
CA ALA A 1096 -29.99 -21.32 -20.56
C ALA A 1096 -30.51 -21.83 -19.20
N TYR A 1097 -29.59 -22.11 -18.26
CA TYR A 1097 -29.89 -22.55 -16.88
C TYR A 1097 -30.76 -23.80 -16.79
N VAL A 1098 -30.72 -24.68 -17.78
CA VAL A 1098 -31.40 -25.98 -17.72
C VAL A 1098 -30.94 -26.77 -16.50
N ILE A 1099 -31.88 -27.42 -15.80
CA ILE A 1099 -31.54 -28.35 -14.72
C ILE A 1099 -31.25 -29.72 -15.33
N HIS A 1100 -29.98 -30.10 -15.31
CA HIS A 1100 -29.46 -31.36 -15.81
C HIS A 1100 -29.46 -32.43 -14.73
N ASN A 1101 -29.53 -33.68 -15.19
CA ASN A 1101 -29.11 -34.83 -14.43
C ASN A 1101 -27.61 -35.08 -14.68
N TRP A 1102 -26.74 -34.46 -13.88
CA TRP A 1102 -25.28 -34.47 -14.15
C TRP A 1102 -24.45 -34.44 -12.86
N GLY A 1103 -23.39 -35.26 -12.81
CA GLY A 1103 -22.48 -35.37 -11.66
C GLY A 1103 -22.41 -36.76 -10.99
N ASN A 1104 -23.06 -37.77 -11.57
CA ASN A 1104 -23.06 -39.18 -11.12
C ASN A 1104 -23.43 -39.38 -9.64
N GLY A 1105 -24.10 -38.41 -9.02
CA GLY A 1105 -24.48 -38.44 -7.60
C GLY A 1105 -23.35 -38.15 -6.63
N THR A 1106 -22.16 -37.76 -7.10
CA THR A 1106 -20.96 -37.55 -6.26
C THR A 1106 -20.34 -36.16 -6.37
N ASN A 1107 -20.79 -35.33 -7.32
CA ASN A 1107 -20.26 -33.98 -7.48
C ASN A 1107 -20.73 -33.09 -6.32
N MET A 1108 -19.82 -32.54 -5.52
CA MET A 1108 -20.16 -31.68 -4.38
C MET A 1108 -19.59 -30.25 -4.50
N THR A 1109 -18.83 -29.97 -5.54
CA THR A 1109 -18.01 -28.75 -5.66
C THR A 1109 -18.50 -27.77 -6.71
N ASP A 1110 -19.36 -28.22 -7.63
CA ASP A 1110 -19.93 -27.38 -8.67
C ASP A 1110 -21.09 -26.53 -8.11
N ASP A 1111 -21.04 -25.21 -8.27
CA ASP A 1111 -22.11 -24.31 -7.78
C ASP A 1111 -23.51 -24.65 -8.32
N GLY A 1112 -23.58 -25.34 -9.47
CA GLY A 1112 -24.84 -25.79 -10.07
C GLY A 1112 -25.47 -26.96 -9.34
N CYS A 1113 -24.71 -27.76 -8.58
CA CYS A 1113 -25.25 -28.90 -7.81
C CYS A 1113 -25.50 -28.61 -6.33
N GLN A 1114 -25.17 -27.41 -5.86
CA GLN A 1114 -25.37 -26.96 -4.49
C GLN A 1114 -26.66 -26.13 -4.41
N TYR A 1115 -27.58 -26.50 -3.53
CA TYR A 1115 -28.90 -25.86 -3.42
C TYR A 1115 -29.18 -25.38 -2.00
N TYR A 1116 -29.66 -24.13 -1.89
CA TYR A 1116 -30.42 -23.65 -0.75
C TYR A 1116 -31.83 -24.22 -0.77
N ILE A 1117 -32.26 -24.81 0.33
CA ILE A 1117 -33.62 -25.34 0.49
C ILE A 1117 -34.38 -24.42 1.42
N ILE A 1118 -35.07 -23.43 0.83
CA ILE A 1118 -35.65 -22.33 1.60
C ILE A 1118 -37.14 -22.58 1.78
N PRO A 1119 -37.65 -22.72 3.02
CA PRO A 1119 -39.08 -22.79 3.27
C PRO A 1119 -39.72 -21.44 2.93
N ARG A 1120 -40.76 -21.45 2.09
CA ARG A 1120 -41.46 -20.24 1.62
C ARG A 1120 -42.87 -20.11 2.18
N LEU A 1121 -43.59 -21.24 2.31
CA LEU A 1121 -44.97 -21.23 2.78
C LEU A 1121 -45.32 -22.51 3.53
N GLU A 1122 -45.84 -22.37 4.74
CA GLU A 1122 -46.44 -23.46 5.49
C GLU A 1122 -47.97 -23.30 5.48
N VAL A 1123 -48.67 -24.30 4.94
CA VAL A 1123 -50.14 -24.37 4.89
C VAL A 1123 -50.58 -25.55 5.74
N GLY A 1124 -51.03 -25.27 6.97
CA GLY A 1124 -51.73 -26.24 7.80
C GLY A 1124 -53.18 -26.38 7.36
N THR A 1125 -53.66 -27.61 7.23
CA THR A 1125 -55.08 -27.91 7.08
C THR A 1125 -55.74 -27.81 8.47
N SER A 1126 -56.22 -26.60 8.75
CA SER A 1126 -57.14 -26.22 9.82
C SER A 1126 -56.60 -26.08 11.26
N VAL A 1127 -57.10 -24.99 11.87
CA VAL A 1127 -57.17 -24.73 13.31
C VAL A 1127 -55.84 -24.49 14.05
N ASN A 1128 -55.42 -23.22 14.17
CA ASN A 1128 -54.51 -22.85 15.26
C ASN A 1128 -55.23 -23.16 16.58
N SER A 1129 -54.88 -24.27 17.24
CA SER A 1129 -55.37 -24.63 18.57
C SER A 1129 -54.21 -24.61 19.56
N GLN A 1130 -54.39 -23.94 20.69
CA GLN A 1130 -53.41 -23.85 21.77
C GLN A 1130 -54.12 -24.17 23.09
N THR A 1131 -53.43 -24.89 23.98
CA THR A 1131 -53.99 -25.33 25.27
C THR A 1131 -53.43 -24.48 26.40
N ALA A 1132 -54.28 -24.03 27.32
CA ALA A 1132 -53.91 -23.34 28.56
C ALA A 1132 -54.57 -24.03 29.76
N GLU A 1133 -53.78 -24.59 30.69
CA GLU A 1133 -54.27 -25.22 31.94
C GLU A 1133 -55.54 -26.08 31.76
N ASN A 1134 -55.52 -26.99 30.79
CA ASN A 1134 -56.63 -27.91 30.43
C ASN A 1134 -57.78 -27.32 29.60
N GLU A 1135 -57.73 -26.04 29.22
CA GLU A 1135 -58.66 -25.45 28.24
C GLU A 1135 -58.01 -25.38 26.84
N LYS A 1136 -58.67 -25.96 25.83
CA LYS A 1136 -58.23 -25.87 24.43
C LYS A 1136 -58.90 -24.67 23.78
N ILE A 1137 -58.10 -23.75 23.25
CA ILE A 1137 -58.54 -22.53 22.56
C ILE A 1137 -58.15 -22.64 21.08
N TRP A 1138 -59.07 -22.37 20.17
CA TRP A 1138 -58.82 -22.56 18.74
C TRP A 1138 -59.56 -21.57 17.84
N ILE A 1139 -59.08 -21.38 16.60
CA ILE A 1139 -59.75 -20.51 15.62
C ILE A 1139 -60.50 -21.36 14.59
N GLU A 1140 -61.80 -21.13 14.48
CA GLU A 1140 -62.71 -21.79 13.54
C GLU A 1140 -63.61 -20.73 12.90
N ASP A 1141 -63.69 -20.70 11.57
CA ASP A 1141 -64.42 -19.69 10.78
C ASP A 1141 -64.12 -18.21 11.14
N GLY A 1142 -62.87 -17.95 11.53
CA GLY A 1142 -62.41 -16.63 11.96
C GLY A 1142 -62.93 -16.21 13.34
N LYS A 1143 -63.44 -17.14 14.15
CA LYS A 1143 -63.90 -16.91 15.53
C LYS A 1143 -63.07 -17.73 16.50
N ILE A 1144 -62.88 -17.20 17.71
CA ILE A 1144 -62.29 -17.98 18.81
C ILE A 1144 -63.33 -18.97 19.33
N LYS A 1145 -62.88 -20.19 19.53
CA LYS A 1145 -63.56 -21.27 20.23
C LYS A 1145 -62.70 -21.68 21.41
N THR A 1146 -63.34 -22.14 22.48
CA THR A 1146 -62.64 -22.64 23.66
C THR A 1146 -63.46 -23.77 24.30
N THR A 1147 -62.81 -24.73 24.96
CA THR A 1147 -63.48 -25.68 25.85
C THR A 1147 -63.87 -25.07 27.21
N GLY A 1148 -63.37 -23.86 27.52
CA GLY A 1148 -63.66 -23.09 28.74
C GLY A 1148 -64.70 -21.96 28.57
N ASP A 1149 -64.81 -21.07 29.55
CA ASP A 1149 -65.71 -19.91 29.44
C ASP A 1149 -65.07 -18.78 28.62
N ILE A 1150 -65.55 -18.60 27.39
CA ILE A 1150 -65.08 -17.56 26.45
C ILE A 1150 -65.16 -16.14 27.01
N ARG A 1151 -65.98 -15.87 28.05
CA ARG A 1151 -66.05 -14.54 28.71
C ARG A 1151 -64.77 -14.18 29.46
N GLN A 1152 -63.95 -15.17 29.81
CA GLN A 1152 -62.69 -14.97 30.51
C GLN A 1152 -61.52 -14.62 29.56
N LEU A 1153 -61.73 -14.75 28.24
CA LEU A 1153 -60.71 -14.43 27.25
C LEU A 1153 -60.70 -12.92 26.93
N ARG A 1154 -59.50 -12.35 26.86
CA ARG A 1154 -59.26 -10.98 26.40
C ARG A 1154 -58.44 -11.02 25.12
N VAL A 1155 -58.97 -10.49 24.04
CA VAL A 1155 -58.39 -10.63 22.70
C VAL A 1155 -57.88 -9.29 22.22
N TYR A 1156 -56.69 -9.24 21.64
CA TYR A 1156 -56.03 -8.02 21.19
C TYR A 1156 -55.46 -8.19 19.78
N ASN A 1157 -55.45 -7.12 18.98
CA ASN A 1157 -54.60 -7.08 17.78
C ASN A 1157 -53.15 -6.69 18.16
N ILE A 1158 -52.24 -6.69 17.17
CA ILE A 1158 -50.83 -6.33 17.38
C ILE A 1158 -50.62 -4.90 17.88
N SER A 1159 -51.55 -4.00 17.57
CA SER A 1159 -51.51 -2.60 17.98
C SER A 1159 -51.96 -2.41 19.44
N GLY A 1160 -52.29 -3.50 20.14
CA GLY A 1160 -52.76 -3.48 21.53
C GLY A 1160 -54.24 -3.13 21.69
N GLN A 1161 -55.01 -2.99 20.60
CA GLN A 1161 -56.44 -2.71 20.65
C GLN A 1161 -57.21 -3.98 21.02
N GLN A 1162 -58.10 -3.87 22.02
CA GLN A 1162 -58.94 -4.99 22.45
C GLN A 1162 -60.07 -5.27 21.44
N LEU A 1163 -60.26 -6.53 21.10
CA LEU A 1163 -61.24 -7.06 20.17
C LEU A 1163 -62.33 -7.85 20.89
N ASN A 1164 -63.49 -7.99 20.26
CA ASN A 1164 -64.59 -8.80 20.79
C ASN A 1164 -64.29 -10.30 20.62
N ALA A 1165 -64.09 -11.01 21.73
CA ALA A 1165 -63.79 -12.45 21.73
C ALA A 1165 -64.88 -13.34 21.11
N LYS A 1166 -66.14 -12.88 21.05
CA LYS A 1166 -67.26 -13.60 20.39
C LYS A 1166 -67.45 -13.22 18.91
N GLY A 1167 -66.74 -12.20 18.44
CA GLY A 1167 -66.83 -11.68 17.08
C GLY A 1167 -65.93 -12.43 16.10
N ARG A 1168 -66.10 -12.14 14.81
CA ARG A 1168 -65.14 -12.55 13.78
C ARG A 1168 -63.91 -11.65 13.88
N LEU A 1169 -62.73 -12.25 13.92
CA LEU A 1169 -61.47 -11.57 14.11
C LEU A 1169 -60.86 -11.14 12.78
N PRO A 1170 -60.15 -10.00 12.74
CA PRO A 1170 -59.48 -9.53 11.53
C PRO A 1170 -58.28 -10.44 11.18
N GLN A 1171 -57.92 -10.46 9.90
CA GLN A 1171 -56.68 -11.09 9.44
C GLN A 1171 -55.46 -10.44 10.11
N GLY A 1172 -54.45 -11.24 10.40
CA GLY A 1172 -53.23 -10.83 11.08
C GLY A 1172 -53.02 -11.55 12.42
N VAL A 1173 -52.10 -11.02 13.20
CA VAL A 1173 -51.71 -11.61 14.49
C VAL A 1173 -52.66 -11.11 15.59
N ILE A 1174 -53.22 -12.07 16.32
CA ILE A 1174 -54.14 -11.86 17.44
C ILE A 1174 -53.52 -12.43 18.72
N ILE A 1175 -53.58 -11.67 19.80
CA ILE A 1175 -53.16 -12.10 21.13
C ILE A 1175 -54.40 -12.40 21.96
N VAL A 1176 -54.54 -13.64 22.44
CA VAL A 1176 -55.60 -14.07 23.33
C VAL A 1176 -55.00 -14.25 24.73
N LYS A 1177 -55.36 -13.37 25.64
CA LYS A 1177 -54.99 -13.47 27.06
C LYS A 1177 -56.05 -14.26 27.81
N THR A 1178 -55.61 -15.33 28.47
CA THR A 1178 -56.37 -16.05 29.49
C THR A 1178 -55.98 -15.49 30.88
N PRO A 1179 -56.67 -15.91 31.96
CA PRO A 1179 -56.21 -15.59 33.32
C PRO A 1179 -54.79 -16.08 33.64
N TYR A 1180 -54.28 -17.06 32.90
CA TYR A 1180 -53.05 -17.78 33.21
C TYR A 1180 -51.89 -17.46 32.26
N GLN A 1181 -52.16 -17.19 30.97
CA GLN A 1181 -51.13 -16.93 29.98
C GLN A 1181 -51.63 -16.14 28.76
N SER A 1182 -50.69 -15.61 27.96
CA SER A 1182 -50.98 -14.95 26.68
C SER A 1182 -50.64 -15.88 25.52
N LEU A 1183 -51.64 -16.17 24.69
CA LEU A 1183 -51.54 -17.04 23.52
C LEU A 1183 -51.54 -16.21 22.24
N LYS A 1184 -50.73 -16.57 21.25
CA LYS A 1184 -50.60 -15.83 19.98
C LYS A 1184 -51.16 -16.66 18.84
N PHE A 1185 -52.20 -16.17 18.20
CA PHE A 1185 -52.83 -16.78 17.04
C PHE A 1185 -52.53 -15.95 15.79
N VAL A 1186 -52.26 -16.61 14.67
CA VAL A 1186 -52.17 -15.94 13.37
C VAL A 1186 -53.39 -16.32 12.56
N ILE A 1187 -54.22 -15.34 12.24
CA ILE A 1187 -55.44 -15.53 11.44
C ILE A 1187 -55.09 -15.13 10.02
N LYS A 1188 -55.05 -16.13 9.12
CA LYS A 1188 -54.80 -15.93 7.69
C LYS A 1188 -56.08 -15.50 6.99
#